data_AF-A0A7R8X911-F1
#
_entry.id   AF-A0A7R8X911-F1
#
_cell.length_a   1.000
_cell.length_b   1.000
_cell.length_c   1.000
_cell.angle_alpha   90.00
_cell.angle_beta   90.00
_cell.angle_gamma   90.00
#
_symmetry.space_group_name_H-M   'P 1'
#
loop_
_entity.id
_entity.type
_entity.pdbx_description
1 polymer ?
#
loop_
_entity_poly.entity_id
_entity_poly.type
_entity_poly.pdbx_seq_one_letter_code
_entity_poly.pdbx_strand_id
1 'polypeptide(L)'
;MTKVMLAASFWSLLEPAIEIGEGFLPATVGFFFGALFVLLSDILLPFLGTTGDPAINLGEVHDVELNWVRMDLSSTREDDRRKEMDQSRWRRILLLILAITVHNIPEGLAVGVGFGAVNQTASATFENARNLAWGIGIQNFPEGLAVSLPLHGSGMSKWKSFFYGQLSGVVEPFAGVLGAWAVGSAHKWLPYAMGFAAGAMVYVVVDDLIPEAQTCGNGRLSSIMVVIGFLTMMALDCLLDTDARKGGSKGILKKNIQPMAGHPLLAWAVHAAKSVLRLFSPPPPHLSTIAHKFGMRFDSVWVSTDEEEIGEVAREYGACVHWRDPQTATDSSSSLSATREFLQKHPEVTVVCLIQATSPMVLPKYLEEACDLILKGNWDSVFSVTRLHKFIWKEVSKGQATEPVNFDPMQRPRRQDWPGMLVENGMFYMSSSQGILSSSFQSGRVTYVEVPAELSLEVDTPYEFLLAEETIFFLEEVLIKEGPDMKQRFSKFATGEREVNRRSHAPNAHSTVNYSRPITNFNMAAGITHVRLAEERKRWRKDHPFGFVARPSTNPDGSMNLMNWECAIPGKKGTPWEGGLYKLRMIFREDYPSTPPKCKFEPPLFHPNVYPSGTVCLSLLDEEKDWRPGITIKQILLGIQELLNEPNIRDPAQAEAYTIYCQNRLEYEKRVRAQARAMAPNE
;
A
#
# COMPACT_ATOMS: atom_id res chain seq x y z
N MET A 1 -8.54 -21.58 14.19
CA MET A 1 -7.35 -21.88 14.99
C MET A 1 -6.10 -21.48 14.25
N THR A 2 -5.06 -22.32 14.15
CA THR A 2 -3.65 -21.94 13.93
C THR A 2 -3.37 -20.83 12.89
N LYS A 3 -4.13 -20.78 11.80
CA LYS A 3 -3.93 -19.85 10.67
C LYS A 3 -4.53 -18.46 10.87
N VAL A 4 -5.72 -18.39 11.47
CA VAL A 4 -6.46 -17.13 11.67
C VAL A 4 -5.75 -16.33 12.75
N MET A 5 -5.25 -17.01 13.79
CA MET A 5 -4.47 -16.40 14.86
C MET A 5 -3.13 -15.85 14.37
N LEU A 6 -2.36 -16.59 13.54
CA LEU A 6 -1.10 -16.10 12.98
C LEU A 6 -1.32 -14.87 12.09
N ALA A 7 -2.31 -14.93 11.20
CA ALA A 7 -2.63 -13.83 10.31
C ALA A 7 -3.14 -12.59 11.08
N ALA A 8 -4.13 -12.77 11.96
CA ALA A 8 -4.69 -11.70 12.78
C ALA A 8 -3.65 -11.10 13.74
N SER A 9 -2.73 -11.93 14.27
CA SER A 9 -1.65 -11.44 15.13
C SER A 9 -0.74 -10.45 14.40
N PHE A 10 -0.52 -10.61 13.10
CA PHE A 10 0.29 -9.70 12.31
C PHE A 10 -0.51 -8.51 11.77
N TRP A 11 -1.49 -8.74 10.90
CA TRP A 11 -2.20 -7.68 10.16
C TRP A 11 -3.20 -6.90 11.01
N SER A 12 -3.80 -7.53 12.02
CA SER A 12 -4.86 -6.89 12.82
C SER A 12 -4.37 -6.35 14.17
N LEU A 13 -3.14 -6.68 14.58
CA LEU A 13 -2.58 -6.28 15.87
C LEU A 13 -1.16 -5.73 15.77
N LEU A 14 -0.21 -6.49 15.24
CA LEU A 14 1.20 -6.07 15.25
C LEU A 14 1.48 -4.90 14.31
N GLU A 15 0.93 -4.92 13.09
CA GLU A 15 1.07 -3.83 12.11
C GLU A 15 0.43 -2.53 12.62
N PRO A 16 -0.84 -2.51 13.07
CA PRO A 16 -1.42 -1.35 13.75
C PRO A 16 -0.62 -0.88 14.98
N ALA A 17 -0.06 -1.81 15.78
CA ALA A 17 0.74 -1.46 16.94
C ALA A 17 2.03 -0.69 16.57
N ILE A 18 2.66 -1.03 15.45
CA ILE A 18 3.87 -0.36 14.96
C ILE A 18 3.54 1.04 14.45
N GLU A 19 2.41 1.20 13.76
CA GLU A 19 1.93 2.49 13.27
C GLU A 19 1.56 3.44 14.43
N ILE A 20 0.76 2.98 15.39
CA ILE A 20 0.32 3.78 16.55
C ILE A 20 1.53 4.13 17.45
N GLY A 21 2.53 3.25 17.51
CA GLY A 21 3.71 3.42 18.35
C GLY A 21 4.78 4.39 17.83
N GLU A 22 4.56 5.02 16.67
CA GLU A 22 5.57 5.84 15.97
C GLU A 22 6.91 5.09 15.81
N GLY A 23 6.85 3.76 15.60
CA GLY A 23 8.02 2.90 15.50
C GLY A 23 7.82 1.51 16.10
N PHE A 24 8.77 0.61 15.84
CA PHE A 24 8.65 -0.81 16.17
C PHE A 24 8.83 -1.13 17.67
N LEU A 25 9.42 -0.21 18.46
CA LEU A 25 9.88 -0.51 19.82
C LEU A 25 8.71 -0.81 20.80
N PRO A 26 7.63 0.01 20.87
CA PRO A 26 6.49 -0.28 21.75
C PRO A 26 5.81 -1.62 21.43
N ALA A 27 5.58 -1.88 20.13
CA ALA A 27 4.99 -3.12 19.66
C ALA A 27 5.86 -4.35 20.01
N THR A 28 7.19 -4.22 19.87
CA THR A 28 8.14 -5.30 20.18
C THR A 28 8.20 -5.60 21.68
N VAL A 29 8.16 -4.57 22.53
CA VAL A 29 8.11 -4.73 23.99
C VAL A 29 6.82 -5.44 24.39
N GLY A 30 5.68 -4.99 23.86
CA GLY A 30 4.39 -5.66 24.04
C GLY A 30 4.47 -7.13 23.64
N PHE A 31 4.90 -7.40 22.40
CA PHE A 31 5.01 -8.74 21.83
C PHE A 31 5.85 -9.68 22.70
N PHE A 32 7.00 -9.21 23.18
CA PHE A 32 7.85 -9.99 24.08
C PHE A 32 7.13 -10.35 25.39
N PHE A 33 6.50 -9.38 26.05
CA PHE A 33 5.80 -9.63 27.31
C PHE A 33 4.54 -10.49 27.13
N GLY A 34 3.88 -10.42 25.98
CA GLY A 34 2.76 -11.28 25.61
C GLY A 34 3.19 -12.75 25.52
N ALA A 35 4.26 -13.03 24.78
CA ALA A 35 4.82 -14.37 24.68
C ALA A 35 5.33 -14.88 26.04
N LEU A 36 6.02 -14.02 26.80
CA LEU A 36 6.52 -14.35 28.14
C LEU A 36 5.39 -14.64 29.12
N PHE A 37 4.26 -13.93 29.03
CA PHE A 37 3.09 -14.17 29.88
C PHE A 37 2.53 -15.58 29.70
N VAL A 38 2.41 -16.06 28.45
CA VAL A 38 1.93 -17.41 28.16
C VAL A 38 2.93 -18.45 28.68
N LEU A 39 4.21 -18.30 28.37
CA LEU A 39 5.28 -19.17 28.86
C LEU A 39 5.29 -19.28 30.40
N LEU A 40 5.16 -18.14 31.10
CA LEU A 40 5.11 -18.14 32.57
C LEU A 40 3.84 -18.81 33.09
N SER A 41 2.71 -18.66 32.38
CA SER A 41 1.46 -19.34 32.72
C SER A 41 1.62 -20.85 32.62
N ASP A 42 2.27 -21.35 31.57
CA ASP A 42 2.55 -22.79 31.38
C ASP A 42 3.49 -23.36 32.44
N ILE A 43 4.44 -22.55 32.92
CA ILE A 43 5.33 -22.93 34.03
C ILE A 43 4.59 -22.93 35.37
N LEU A 44 3.70 -21.96 35.61
CA LEU A 44 2.98 -21.79 36.89
C LEU A 44 1.83 -22.78 37.08
N LEU A 45 1.15 -23.17 35.99
CA LEU A 45 0.01 -24.10 36.01
C LEU A 45 0.35 -25.43 36.72
N PRO A 46 1.48 -26.12 36.44
CA PRO A 46 1.91 -27.30 37.17
C PRO A 46 2.03 -27.11 38.70
N PHE A 47 2.51 -25.95 39.16
CA PHE A 47 2.71 -25.65 40.59
C PHE A 47 1.41 -25.42 41.37
N LEU A 48 0.30 -25.14 40.67
CA LEU A 48 -1.04 -25.06 41.25
C LEU A 48 -1.70 -26.44 41.44
N GLY A 49 -0.96 -27.53 41.17
CA GLY A 49 -1.39 -28.91 41.43
C GLY A 49 -1.90 -29.68 40.21
N THR A 50 -1.51 -29.27 38.98
CA THR A 50 -2.00 -29.86 37.74
C THR A 50 -0.89 -30.31 36.80
N THR A 51 -0.12 -31.33 37.17
CA THR A 51 0.41 -32.32 36.21
C THR A 51 0.72 -33.63 36.97
N GLY A 52 0.19 -34.75 36.47
CA GLY A 52 0.77 -36.07 36.74
C GLY A 52 1.85 -36.34 35.68
N ASP A 53 2.87 -37.10 36.06
CA ASP A 53 4.14 -37.33 35.35
C ASP A 53 4.13 -37.30 33.80
N PRO A 54 5.15 -36.68 33.16
CA PRO A 54 5.29 -36.60 31.70
C PRO A 54 5.84 -37.87 31.05
N ALA A 55 5.91 -39.00 31.76
CA ALA A 55 6.59 -40.21 31.31
C ALA A 55 5.65 -41.34 30.87
N ILE A 56 4.59 -41.07 30.10
CA ILE A 56 3.88 -42.14 29.37
C ILE A 56 3.44 -41.62 28.00
N ASN A 57 4.36 -41.69 27.03
CA ASN A 57 3.98 -41.94 25.65
C ASN A 57 5.08 -42.71 24.93
N LEU A 58 4.62 -43.65 24.09
CA LEU A 58 5.33 -44.41 23.05
C LEU A 58 6.04 -45.71 23.46
N GLY A 59 5.30 -46.81 23.25
CA GLY A 59 5.87 -48.07 22.79
C GLY A 59 5.75 -49.23 23.77
N GLU A 60 4.69 -50.04 23.63
CA GLU A 60 4.77 -51.50 23.80
C GLU A 60 3.47 -52.14 23.29
N VAL A 61 3.45 -52.41 21.99
CA VAL A 61 2.77 -53.59 21.46
C VAL A 61 3.80 -54.71 21.56
N HIS A 62 3.86 -55.40 22.70
CA HIS A 62 4.36 -56.77 22.86
C HIS A 62 4.00 -57.22 24.27
N ASP A 63 3.04 -58.13 24.36
CA ASP A 63 2.98 -59.25 25.30
C ASP A 63 1.53 -59.74 25.42
N VAL A 64 1.14 -60.49 24.39
CA VAL A 64 0.16 -61.56 24.56
C VAL A 64 0.94 -62.75 25.10
N GLU A 65 0.92 -62.97 26.42
CA GLU A 65 0.76 -64.30 27.03
C GLU A 65 0.85 -64.27 28.56
N LEU A 66 0.07 -65.17 29.18
CA LEU A 66 0.16 -65.68 30.55
C LEU A 66 -0.25 -64.75 31.71
N ASN A 67 -1.50 -64.88 32.15
CA ASN A 67 -1.80 -65.31 33.54
C ASN A 67 -3.28 -65.69 33.73
N TRP A 68 -3.57 -66.99 33.61
CA TRP A 68 -4.85 -67.64 33.91
C TRP A 68 -4.97 -68.08 35.39
N VAL A 69 -4.30 -67.43 36.35
CA VAL A 69 -4.34 -67.87 37.77
C VAL A 69 -4.42 -66.69 38.73
N ARG A 70 -5.65 -66.20 38.96
CA ARG A 70 -6.20 -65.83 40.29
C ARG A 70 -7.59 -65.22 40.08
N MET A 71 -8.57 -66.11 40.01
CA MET A 71 -9.96 -65.77 40.21
C MET A 71 -10.20 -65.65 41.72
N ASP A 72 -11.03 -64.69 42.11
CA ASP A 72 -11.59 -64.45 43.45
C ASP A 72 -10.89 -63.36 44.32
N LEU A 73 -10.96 -62.10 43.86
CA LEU A 73 -10.94 -60.85 44.67
C LEU A 73 -11.24 -59.60 43.79
N SER A 74 -12.08 -59.76 42.76
CA SER A 74 -12.14 -58.82 41.62
C SER A 74 -13.17 -57.69 41.73
N SER A 75 -14.22 -57.80 42.54
CA SER A 75 -15.31 -56.81 42.49
C SER A 75 -14.92 -55.42 43.05
N THR A 76 -14.14 -55.35 44.13
CA THR A 76 -13.71 -54.06 44.71
C THR A 76 -12.55 -53.43 43.95
N ARG A 77 -11.62 -54.25 43.43
CA ARG A 77 -10.42 -53.79 42.73
C ARG A 77 -10.68 -53.35 41.28
N GLU A 78 -11.74 -53.86 40.64
CA GLU A 78 -12.20 -53.36 39.33
C GLU A 78 -13.02 -52.08 39.45
N ASP A 79 -13.79 -51.90 40.52
CA ASP A 79 -14.51 -50.65 40.78
C ASP A 79 -13.57 -49.50 41.15
N ASP A 80 -12.54 -49.77 41.97
CA ASP A 80 -11.53 -48.75 42.31
C ASP A 80 -10.67 -48.39 41.07
N ARG A 81 -10.30 -49.36 40.23
CA ARG A 81 -9.60 -49.09 38.96
C ARG A 81 -10.47 -48.38 37.93
N ARG A 82 -11.77 -48.69 37.85
CA ARG A 82 -12.73 -47.94 37.00
C ARG A 82 -12.89 -46.51 37.50
N LYS A 83 -13.02 -46.31 38.81
CA LYS A 83 -13.10 -44.98 39.42
C LYS A 83 -11.83 -44.18 39.20
N GLU A 84 -10.65 -44.78 39.38
CA GLU A 84 -9.36 -44.14 39.09
C GLU A 84 -9.21 -43.78 37.60
N MET A 85 -9.63 -44.67 36.68
CA MET A 85 -9.66 -44.41 35.24
C MET A 85 -10.61 -43.26 34.88
N ASP A 86 -11.83 -43.25 35.44
CA ASP A 86 -12.81 -42.18 35.21
C ASP A 86 -12.32 -40.86 35.81
N GLN A 87 -11.72 -40.87 37.01
CA GLN A 87 -11.17 -39.67 37.64
C GLN A 87 -10.00 -39.09 36.84
N SER A 88 -9.13 -39.95 36.30
CA SER A 88 -8.03 -39.56 35.40
C SER A 88 -8.56 -38.99 34.08
N ARG A 89 -9.60 -39.61 33.50
CA ARG A 89 -10.24 -39.15 32.26
C ARG A 89 -10.96 -37.80 32.45
N TRP A 90 -11.65 -37.61 33.58
CA TRP A 90 -12.27 -36.34 33.96
C TRP A 90 -11.25 -35.23 34.23
N ARG A 91 -10.13 -35.55 34.89
CA ARG A 91 -9.03 -34.59 35.08
C ARG A 91 -8.47 -34.11 33.74
N ARG A 92 -8.26 -35.00 32.78
CA ARG A 92 -7.79 -34.61 31.42
C ARG A 92 -8.77 -33.68 30.70
N ILE A 93 -10.07 -34.00 30.78
CA ILE A 93 -11.12 -33.17 30.18
C ILE A 93 -11.20 -31.79 30.85
N LEU A 94 -11.08 -31.73 32.19
CA LEU A 94 -11.08 -30.48 32.93
C LEU A 94 -9.85 -29.60 32.58
N LEU A 95 -8.67 -30.21 32.43
CA LEU A 95 -7.46 -29.51 32.03
C LEU A 95 -7.57 -28.96 30.60
N LEU A 96 -8.18 -29.72 29.68
CA LEU A 96 -8.46 -29.26 28.32
C LEU A 96 -9.41 -28.05 28.30
N ILE A 97 -10.49 -28.11 29.10
CA ILE A 97 -11.44 -27.00 29.24
C ILE A 97 -10.73 -25.76 29.79
N LEU A 98 -9.92 -25.94 30.84
CA LEU A 98 -9.19 -24.84 31.48
C LEU A 98 -8.16 -24.21 30.52
N ALA A 99 -7.40 -25.02 29.78
CA ALA A 99 -6.43 -24.56 28.79
C ALA A 99 -7.10 -23.73 27.69
N ILE A 100 -8.18 -24.23 27.09
CA ILE A 100 -8.95 -23.51 26.06
C ILE A 100 -9.58 -22.23 26.65
N THR A 101 -10.06 -22.28 27.90
CA THR A 101 -10.60 -21.08 28.55
C THR A 101 -9.53 -20.00 28.75
N VAL A 102 -8.32 -20.36 29.17
CA VAL A 102 -7.22 -19.41 29.31
C VAL A 102 -6.81 -18.84 27.94
N HIS A 103 -6.85 -19.67 26.90
CA HIS A 103 -6.53 -19.29 25.52
C HIS A 103 -7.49 -18.23 24.93
N ASN A 104 -8.75 -18.27 25.34
CA ASN A 104 -9.80 -17.36 24.88
C ASN A 104 -9.69 -15.95 25.48
N ILE A 105 -8.86 -15.76 26.52
CA ILE A 105 -8.64 -14.45 27.15
C ILE A 105 -7.86 -13.50 26.20
N PRO A 106 -6.69 -13.89 25.63
CA PRO A 106 -6.01 -13.11 24.60
C PRO A 106 -6.89 -12.75 23.39
N GLU A 107 -7.74 -13.66 22.92
CA GLU A 107 -8.61 -13.42 21.77
C GLU A 107 -9.69 -12.38 22.08
N GLY A 108 -10.33 -12.48 23.26
CA GLY A 108 -11.26 -11.46 23.73
C GLY A 108 -10.58 -10.09 23.88
N LEU A 109 -9.38 -10.04 24.48
CA LEU A 109 -8.58 -8.81 24.59
C LEU A 109 -8.25 -8.22 23.22
N ALA A 110 -7.88 -9.04 22.23
CA ALA A 110 -7.58 -8.60 20.86
C ALA A 110 -8.79 -7.92 20.20
N VAL A 111 -9.98 -8.51 20.31
CA VAL A 111 -11.24 -7.90 19.81
C VAL A 111 -11.50 -6.57 20.52
N GLY A 112 -11.41 -6.56 21.85
CA GLY A 112 -11.62 -5.36 22.67
C GLY A 112 -10.67 -4.21 22.33
N VAL A 113 -9.38 -4.52 22.20
CA VAL A 113 -8.34 -3.57 21.84
C VAL A 113 -8.53 -3.06 20.42
N GLY A 114 -8.89 -3.92 19.47
CA GLY A 114 -9.22 -3.53 18.10
C GLY A 114 -10.37 -2.51 18.05
N PHE A 115 -11.46 -2.74 18.78
CA PHE A 115 -12.57 -1.79 18.87
C PHE A 115 -12.23 -0.51 19.64
N GLY A 116 -11.39 -0.60 20.68
CA GLY A 116 -10.92 0.58 21.41
C GLY A 116 -9.97 1.46 20.58
N ALA A 117 -9.26 0.89 19.62
CA ALA A 117 -8.31 1.56 18.75
C ALA A 117 -8.95 2.29 17.54
N VAL A 118 -10.26 2.16 17.33
CA VAL A 118 -10.95 2.71 16.16
C VAL A 118 -10.73 4.22 16.05
N ASN A 119 -10.38 4.68 14.85
CA ASN A 119 -10.07 6.08 14.49
C ASN A 119 -8.76 6.63 15.08
N GLN A 120 -7.89 5.78 15.64
CA GLN A 120 -6.58 6.24 16.14
C GLN A 120 -5.48 6.23 15.08
N THR A 121 -5.57 5.37 14.07
CA THR A 121 -4.69 5.33 12.89
C THR A 121 -5.47 4.99 11.63
N ALA A 122 -4.84 5.23 10.46
CA ALA A 122 -5.41 4.89 9.15
C ALA A 122 -5.76 3.39 9.02
N SER A 123 -4.98 2.52 9.66
CA SER A 123 -5.20 1.07 9.67
C SER A 123 -6.11 0.57 10.81
N ALA A 124 -6.44 1.40 11.80
CA ALA A 124 -7.32 1.04 12.92
C ALA A 124 -8.76 1.51 12.67
N THR A 125 -9.43 0.90 11.69
CA THR A 125 -10.80 1.25 11.30
C THR A 125 -11.82 0.40 12.04
N PHE A 126 -13.07 0.88 12.13
CA PHE A 126 -14.19 0.08 12.63
C PHE A 126 -14.37 -1.22 11.81
N GLU A 127 -14.06 -1.16 10.52
CA GLU A 127 -14.16 -2.31 9.63
C GLU A 127 -13.11 -3.38 9.96
N ASN A 128 -11.88 -2.98 10.26
CA ASN A 128 -10.82 -3.90 10.66
C ASN A 128 -11.11 -4.55 12.02
N ALA A 129 -11.62 -3.77 12.99
CA ALA A 129 -12.05 -4.29 14.28
C ALA A 129 -13.24 -5.29 14.16
N ARG A 130 -14.22 -4.96 13.31
CA ARG A 130 -15.36 -5.84 12.98
C ARG A 130 -14.90 -7.13 12.30
N ASN A 131 -13.98 -7.04 11.34
CA ASN A 131 -13.48 -8.19 10.60
C ASN A 131 -12.66 -9.12 11.52
N LEU A 132 -11.84 -8.56 12.41
CA LEU A 132 -11.14 -9.29 13.47
C LEU A 132 -12.13 -10.05 14.37
N ALA A 133 -13.20 -9.39 14.82
CA ALA A 133 -14.23 -10.00 15.67
C ALA A 133 -14.98 -11.15 14.98
N TRP A 134 -15.32 -11.00 13.70
CA TRP A 134 -15.91 -12.10 12.92
C TRP A 134 -14.93 -13.26 12.72
N GLY A 135 -13.65 -12.96 12.44
CA GLY A 135 -12.61 -13.97 12.29
C GLY A 135 -12.44 -14.84 13.53
N ILE A 136 -12.38 -14.19 14.70
CA ILE A 136 -12.31 -14.87 16.02
C ILE A 136 -13.60 -15.64 16.30
N GLY A 137 -14.78 -15.03 16.11
CA GLY A 137 -16.06 -15.69 16.36
C GLY A 137 -16.29 -16.96 15.51
N ILE A 138 -15.81 -16.98 14.26
CA ILE A 138 -15.87 -18.19 13.41
C ILE A 138 -14.91 -19.28 13.92
N GLN A 139 -13.76 -18.89 14.47
CA GLN A 139 -12.76 -19.81 15.02
C GLN A 139 -13.24 -20.50 16.31
N ASN A 140 -14.11 -19.87 17.08
CA ASN A 140 -14.57 -20.40 18.38
C ASN A 140 -15.54 -21.58 18.21
N PHE A 141 -16.11 -21.77 17.02
CA PHE A 141 -16.94 -22.94 16.71
C PHE A 141 -16.14 -24.26 16.75
N PRO A 142 -15.03 -24.41 16.00
CA PRO A 142 -14.13 -25.56 16.15
C PRO A 142 -13.61 -25.79 17.58
N GLU A 143 -13.32 -24.74 18.35
CA GLU A 143 -12.80 -24.83 19.73
C GLU A 143 -13.86 -25.35 20.70
N GLY A 144 -15.07 -24.79 20.63
CA GLY A 144 -16.20 -25.28 21.42
C GLY A 144 -16.55 -26.73 21.10
N LEU A 145 -16.35 -27.17 19.85
CA LEU A 145 -16.50 -28.58 19.46
C LEU A 145 -15.38 -29.48 20.00
N ALA A 146 -14.15 -28.99 20.06
CA ALA A 146 -13.01 -29.72 20.65
C ALA A 146 -13.21 -30.01 22.15
N VAL A 147 -13.97 -29.17 22.85
CA VAL A 147 -14.44 -29.43 24.23
C VAL A 147 -15.68 -30.32 24.26
N SER A 148 -16.67 -30.04 23.40
CA SER A 148 -17.98 -30.70 23.45
C SER A 148 -17.92 -32.18 23.04
N LEU A 149 -17.08 -32.56 22.08
CA LEU A 149 -17.03 -33.92 21.54
C LEU A 149 -16.44 -34.93 22.54
N PRO A 150 -15.28 -34.68 23.19
CA PRO A 150 -14.76 -35.56 24.24
C PRO A 150 -15.71 -35.70 25.44
N LEU A 151 -16.36 -34.61 25.84
CA LEU A 151 -17.36 -34.56 26.90
C LEU A 151 -18.60 -35.42 26.58
N HIS A 152 -19.07 -35.41 25.34
CA HIS A 152 -20.15 -36.30 24.92
C HIS A 152 -19.67 -37.77 24.87
N GLY A 153 -18.44 -37.99 24.38
CA GLY A 153 -17.80 -39.31 24.35
C GLY A 153 -17.56 -39.93 25.73
N SER A 154 -17.46 -39.13 26.79
CA SER A 154 -17.38 -39.60 28.18
C SER A 154 -18.75 -39.89 28.83
N GLY A 155 -19.84 -39.81 28.06
CA GLY A 155 -21.18 -40.18 28.51
C GLY A 155 -22.08 -39.02 28.95
N MET A 156 -21.65 -37.76 28.81
CA MET A 156 -22.54 -36.63 29.07
C MET A 156 -23.58 -36.44 27.95
N SER A 157 -24.74 -35.86 28.31
CA SER A 157 -25.79 -35.55 27.36
C SER A 157 -25.35 -34.46 26.38
N LYS A 158 -25.85 -34.54 25.13
CA LYS A 158 -25.52 -33.61 24.03
C LYS A 158 -25.62 -32.15 24.44
N TRP A 159 -26.68 -31.81 25.17
CA TRP A 159 -26.92 -30.45 25.67
C TRP A 159 -25.91 -30.01 26.73
N LYS A 160 -25.56 -30.89 27.69
CA LYS A 160 -24.55 -30.53 28.71
C LYS A 160 -23.19 -30.32 28.06
N SER A 161 -22.77 -31.22 27.17
CA SER A 161 -21.48 -31.09 26.48
C SER A 161 -21.39 -29.83 25.64
N PHE A 162 -22.47 -29.49 24.92
CA PHE A 162 -22.58 -28.24 24.16
C PHE A 162 -22.44 -27.00 25.05
N PHE A 163 -23.15 -26.95 26.19
CA PHE A 163 -23.05 -25.83 27.12
C PHE A 163 -21.66 -25.69 27.73
N TYR A 164 -20.98 -26.80 28.05
CA TYR A 164 -19.60 -26.76 28.54
C TYR A 164 -18.60 -26.27 27.47
N GLY A 165 -18.82 -26.61 26.20
CA GLY A 165 -18.03 -26.05 25.10
C GLY A 165 -18.29 -24.56 24.84
N GLN A 166 -19.45 -24.05 25.23
CA GLN A 166 -19.75 -22.61 25.18
C GLN A 166 -19.17 -21.86 26.39
N LEU A 167 -19.19 -22.49 27.56
CA LEU A 167 -18.62 -21.96 28.79
C LEU A 167 -17.11 -21.70 28.70
N SER A 168 -16.37 -22.44 27.88
CA SER A 168 -14.95 -22.16 27.65
C SER A 168 -14.70 -20.85 26.89
N GLY A 169 -15.66 -20.39 26.06
CA GLY A 169 -15.58 -19.10 25.34
C GLY A 169 -16.18 -17.91 26.10
N VAL A 170 -16.84 -18.14 27.24
CA VAL A 170 -17.57 -17.09 27.97
C VAL A 170 -16.67 -15.97 28.49
N VAL A 171 -15.35 -16.22 28.58
CA VAL A 171 -14.36 -15.25 29.03
C VAL A 171 -14.05 -14.17 27.97
N GLU A 172 -14.30 -14.43 26.68
CA GLU A 172 -13.97 -13.49 25.59
C GLU A 172 -14.71 -12.16 25.69
N PRO A 173 -16.03 -12.09 25.95
CA PRO A 173 -16.72 -10.81 26.06
C PRO A 173 -16.22 -9.99 27.25
N PHE A 174 -15.89 -10.63 28.38
CA PHE A 174 -15.32 -9.94 29.55
C PHE A 174 -13.92 -9.40 29.27
N ALA A 175 -13.08 -10.22 28.64
CA ALA A 175 -11.75 -9.84 28.18
C ALA A 175 -11.82 -8.72 27.13
N GLY A 176 -12.80 -8.74 26.24
CA GLY A 176 -13.03 -7.69 25.24
C GLY A 176 -13.48 -6.37 25.84
N VAL A 177 -14.38 -6.38 26.81
CA VAL A 177 -14.75 -5.16 27.54
C VAL A 177 -13.54 -4.59 28.30
N LEU A 178 -12.75 -5.46 28.95
CA LEU A 178 -11.52 -5.04 29.62
C LEU A 178 -10.49 -4.45 28.65
N GLY A 179 -10.32 -5.07 27.47
CA GLY A 179 -9.45 -4.59 26.40
C GLY A 179 -9.88 -3.22 25.89
N ALA A 180 -11.15 -3.05 25.54
CA ALA A 180 -11.69 -1.77 25.07
C ALA A 180 -11.56 -0.66 26.13
N TRP A 181 -11.81 -0.98 27.40
CA TRP A 181 -11.64 -0.04 28.51
C TRP A 181 -10.17 0.35 28.74
N ALA A 182 -9.24 -0.61 28.62
CA ALA A 182 -7.82 -0.35 28.72
C ALA A 182 -7.33 0.63 27.64
N VAL A 183 -7.85 0.52 26.41
CA VAL A 183 -7.52 1.47 25.34
C VAL A 183 -8.07 2.87 25.64
N GLY A 184 -9.33 2.98 26.06
CA GLY A 184 -10.00 4.26 26.31
C GLY A 184 -9.37 5.09 27.44
N SER A 185 -8.61 4.45 28.35
CA SER A 185 -7.96 5.13 29.49
C SER A 185 -6.46 5.40 29.28
N ALA A 186 -5.86 4.84 28.22
CA ALA A 186 -4.40 4.70 28.14
C ALA A 186 -3.85 4.68 26.69
N HIS A 187 -4.14 5.69 25.86
CA HIS A 187 -3.63 5.80 24.48
C HIS A 187 -2.13 5.53 24.32
N LYS A 188 -1.29 5.94 25.29
CA LYS A 188 0.17 5.69 25.27
C LYS A 188 0.56 4.21 25.39
N TRP A 189 -0.31 3.39 25.97
CA TRP A 189 -0.08 1.97 26.22
C TRP A 189 -0.66 1.07 25.12
N LEU A 190 -1.45 1.64 24.20
CA LEU A 190 -2.12 0.89 23.14
C LEU A 190 -1.17 0.09 22.25
N PRO A 191 -0.04 0.63 21.77
CA PRO A 191 0.95 -0.15 21.00
C PRO A 191 1.49 -1.36 21.77
N TYR A 192 1.65 -1.22 23.09
CA TYR A 192 2.13 -2.29 23.96
C TYR A 192 1.07 -3.37 24.17
N ALA A 193 -0.20 -2.97 24.33
CA ALA A 193 -1.32 -3.89 24.51
C ALA A 193 -1.62 -4.69 23.22
N MET A 194 -1.60 -4.05 22.05
CA MET A 194 -1.74 -4.72 20.76
C MET A 194 -0.56 -5.65 20.48
N GLY A 195 0.68 -5.18 20.74
CA GLY A 195 1.87 -6.03 20.68
C GLY A 195 1.76 -7.24 21.60
N PHE A 196 1.32 -7.04 22.85
CA PHE A 196 1.11 -8.11 23.83
C PHE A 196 0.12 -9.18 23.35
N ALA A 197 -1.03 -8.77 22.83
CA ALA A 197 -2.01 -9.70 22.28
C ALA A 197 -1.45 -10.48 21.07
N ALA A 198 -0.70 -9.81 20.18
CA ALA A 198 -0.04 -10.47 19.06
C ALA A 198 1.01 -11.50 19.52
N GLY A 199 1.86 -11.16 20.48
CA GLY A 199 2.90 -12.04 21.01
C GLY A 199 2.34 -13.27 21.72
N ALA A 200 1.29 -13.09 22.52
CA ALA A 200 0.59 -14.20 23.19
C ALA A 200 -0.01 -15.18 22.17
N MET A 201 -0.69 -14.68 21.13
CA MET A 201 -1.29 -15.54 20.10
C MET A 201 -0.25 -16.30 19.26
N VAL A 202 0.87 -15.66 18.89
CA VAL A 202 1.94 -16.34 18.15
C VAL A 202 2.58 -17.44 18.99
N TYR A 203 2.82 -17.20 20.28
CA TYR A 203 3.41 -18.20 21.18
C TYR A 203 2.55 -19.47 21.22
N VAL A 204 1.25 -19.35 21.50
CA VAL A 204 0.37 -20.53 21.60
C VAL A 204 0.25 -21.28 20.27
N VAL A 205 0.24 -20.55 19.15
CA VAL A 205 0.24 -21.20 17.84
C VAL A 205 1.48 -22.08 17.65
N VAL A 206 2.65 -21.57 18.03
CA VAL A 206 3.93 -22.24 17.83
C VAL A 206 4.15 -23.38 18.82
N ASP A 207 3.84 -23.18 20.10
CA ASP A 207 4.16 -24.12 21.18
C ASP A 207 3.10 -25.22 21.34
N ASP A 208 1.82 -24.91 21.12
CA ASP A 208 0.71 -25.86 21.32
C ASP A 208 0.09 -26.34 20.00
N LEU A 209 -0.45 -25.42 19.20
CA LEU A 209 -1.34 -25.78 18.09
C LEU A 209 -0.62 -26.48 16.93
N ILE A 210 0.60 -26.05 16.59
CA ILE A 210 1.39 -26.69 15.52
C ILE A 210 1.87 -28.09 15.94
N PRO A 211 2.52 -28.27 17.11
CA PRO A 211 2.96 -29.58 17.56
C PRO A 211 1.82 -30.59 17.73
N GLU A 212 0.70 -30.20 18.35
CA GLU A 212 -0.47 -31.08 18.56
C GLU A 212 -1.09 -31.53 17.23
N ALA A 213 -1.15 -30.62 16.25
CA ALA A 213 -1.64 -30.97 14.92
C ALA A 213 -0.69 -31.89 14.13
N GLN A 214 0.57 -32.01 14.54
CA GLN A 214 1.57 -32.90 13.93
C GLN A 214 1.64 -34.28 14.60
N THR A 215 1.35 -34.38 15.91
CA THR A 215 1.39 -35.63 16.67
C THR A 215 0.26 -36.60 16.36
N CYS A 216 -0.86 -36.13 15.80
CA CYS A 216 -2.05 -36.93 15.47
C CYS A 216 -1.93 -37.85 14.22
N GLY A 217 -0.72 -38.22 13.80
CA GLY A 217 -0.47 -39.18 12.70
C GLY A 217 -0.76 -38.67 11.27
N ASN A 218 -1.22 -37.42 11.12
CA ASN A 218 -1.62 -36.81 9.85
C ASN A 218 -0.88 -35.49 9.55
N GLY A 219 0.41 -35.38 9.92
CA GLY A 219 1.16 -34.11 9.86
C GLY A 219 1.21 -33.44 8.48
N ARG A 220 1.26 -34.21 7.38
CA ARG A 220 1.23 -33.65 6.01
C ARG A 220 -0.14 -33.07 5.65
N LEU A 221 -1.23 -33.72 6.08
CA LEU A 221 -2.59 -33.21 5.92
C LEU A 221 -2.80 -31.96 6.78
N SER A 222 -2.27 -31.93 8.00
CA SER A 222 -2.28 -30.74 8.87
C SER A 222 -1.57 -29.55 8.22
N SER A 223 -0.40 -29.78 7.59
CA SER A 223 0.36 -28.73 6.89
C SER A 223 -0.36 -28.20 5.65
N ILE A 224 -0.92 -29.09 4.81
CA ILE A 224 -1.78 -28.68 3.67
C ILE A 224 -3.02 -27.94 4.18
N MET A 225 -3.57 -28.45 5.28
CA MET A 225 -4.50 -27.79 6.18
C MET A 225 -4.17 -26.32 6.30
N VAL A 226 -3.04 -26.03 6.94
CA VAL A 226 -2.50 -24.69 7.23
C VAL A 226 -2.45 -23.81 5.97
N VAL A 227 -1.90 -24.32 4.87
CA VAL A 227 -1.81 -23.56 3.61
C VAL A 227 -3.19 -23.18 3.07
N ILE A 228 -4.13 -24.12 2.99
CA ILE A 228 -5.47 -23.85 2.43
C ILE A 228 -6.19 -22.75 3.20
N GLY A 229 -6.20 -22.82 4.53
CA GLY A 229 -6.90 -21.79 5.29
C GLY A 229 -6.13 -20.47 5.41
N PHE A 230 -4.80 -20.45 5.24
CA PHE A 230 -4.06 -19.20 5.03
C PHE A 230 -4.50 -18.52 3.72
N LEU A 231 -4.60 -19.29 2.63
CA LEU A 231 -5.13 -18.80 1.35
C LEU A 231 -6.59 -18.34 1.46
N THR A 232 -7.42 -19.04 2.23
CA THR A 232 -8.82 -18.63 2.47
C THR A 232 -8.90 -17.32 3.27
N MET A 233 -8.07 -17.14 4.30
CA MET A 233 -8.03 -15.88 5.05
C MET A 233 -7.52 -14.74 4.16
N MET A 234 -6.44 -14.94 3.42
CA MET A 234 -5.91 -13.93 2.49
C MET A 234 -6.93 -13.57 1.39
N ALA A 235 -7.74 -14.55 0.95
CA ALA A 235 -8.85 -14.30 0.04
C ALA A 235 -10.00 -13.57 0.73
N LEU A 236 -10.38 -13.92 1.96
CA LEU A 236 -11.41 -13.22 2.73
C LEU A 236 -11.01 -11.79 3.07
N ASP A 237 -9.75 -11.55 3.44
CA ASP A 237 -9.20 -10.22 3.68
C ASP A 237 -9.25 -9.37 2.41
N CYS A 238 -8.76 -9.92 1.29
CA CYS A 238 -8.93 -9.29 -0.03
C CYS A 238 -10.40 -9.04 -0.38
N LEU A 239 -11.30 -10.01 -0.16
CA LEU A 239 -12.72 -9.94 -0.54
C LEU A 239 -13.52 -9.01 0.37
N LEU A 240 -13.19 -8.92 1.65
CA LEU A 240 -13.84 -8.02 2.60
C LEU A 240 -13.28 -6.59 2.49
N ASP A 241 -12.02 -6.42 2.12
CA ASP A 241 -11.42 -5.15 1.71
C ASP A 241 -11.94 -4.70 0.31
N THR A 242 -12.45 -5.63 -0.51
CA THR A 242 -13.08 -5.26 -1.79
C THR A 242 -14.40 -4.51 -1.67
N ASP A 243 -15.08 -4.46 -0.54
CA ASP A 243 -16.25 -3.56 -0.42
C ASP A 243 -15.83 -2.09 -0.22
N ALA A 244 -14.57 -1.82 0.18
CA ALA A 244 -13.94 -0.50 0.08
C ALA A 244 -13.31 -0.23 -1.32
N ARG A 245 -12.99 -1.29 -2.08
CA ARG A 245 -12.29 -1.19 -3.39
C ARG A 245 -13.11 -1.54 -4.65
N LYS A 246 -14.38 -1.94 -4.54
CA LYS A 246 -15.35 -1.97 -5.65
C LYS A 246 -15.88 -0.53 -5.80
N GLY A 247 -15.29 0.34 -6.62
CA GLY A 247 -15.00 0.06 -8.02
C GLY A 247 -16.29 -0.13 -8.84
N GLY A 248 -17.39 0.50 -8.41
CA GLY A 248 -18.70 0.43 -9.05
C GLY A 248 -19.42 1.78 -8.99
N SER A 249 -18.96 2.74 -9.80
CA SER A 249 -19.73 3.90 -10.28
C SER A 249 -20.46 4.79 -9.25
N LYS A 250 -19.98 4.89 -8.00
CA LYS A 250 -20.34 5.94 -7.05
C LYS A 250 -19.07 6.39 -6.32
N GLY A 251 -18.86 7.71 -6.23
CA GLY A 251 -17.61 8.34 -5.82
C GLY A 251 -17.14 8.01 -4.40
N ILE A 252 -15.98 8.55 -4.02
CA ILE A 252 -15.39 8.39 -2.68
C ILE A 252 -16.41 8.81 -1.60
N LEU A 253 -16.73 7.91 -0.67
CA LEU A 253 -17.64 8.21 0.44
C LEU A 253 -17.05 9.33 1.30
N LYS A 254 -17.85 10.37 1.55
CA LYS A 254 -17.45 11.57 2.31
C LYS A 254 -16.15 12.21 1.79
N LYS A 255 -15.97 12.21 0.46
CA LYS A 255 -14.77 12.68 -0.25
C LYS A 255 -14.14 13.96 0.31
N ASN A 256 -14.95 14.97 0.61
CA ASN A 256 -14.47 16.29 1.03
C ASN A 256 -13.81 16.32 2.41
N ILE A 257 -14.08 15.35 3.28
CA ILE A 257 -13.47 15.26 4.62
C ILE A 257 -12.51 14.08 4.78
N GLN A 258 -12.30 13.29 3.73
CA GLN A 258 -11.27 12.27 3.73
C GLN A 258 -9.88 12.90 3.89
N PRO A 259 -9.02 12.37 4.78
CA PRO A 259 -7.68 12.89 4.98
C PRO A 259 -6.80 12.59 3.75
N MET A 260 -6.17 13.63 3.21
CA MET A 260 -5.21 13.63 2.12
C MET A 260 -3.95 14.35 2.59
N ALA A 261 -2.82 13.64 2.64
CA ALA A 261 -1.56 14.14 3.19
C ALA A 261 -1.73 14.76 4.59
N GLY A 262 -2.51 14.11 5.46
CA GLY A 262 -2.74 14.53 6.84
C GLY A 262 -3.82 15.62 7.04
N HIS A 263 -4.41 16.14 5.97
CA HIS A 263 -5.46 17.17 6.05
C HIS A 263 -6.72 16.77 5.27
N PRO A 264 -7.95 17.09 5.74
CA PRO A 264 -9.17 16.83 4.98
C PRO A 264 -9.11 17.44 3.57
N LEU A 265 -9.65 16.76 2.55
CA LEU A 265 -9.57 17.22 1.16
C LEU A 265 -10.01 18.69 0.97
N LEU A 266 -11.11 19.11 1.59
CA LEU A 266 -11.60 20.49 1.51
C LEU A 266 -10.64 21.52 2.12
N ALA A 267 -9.80 21.10 3.08
CA ALA A 267 -8.87 21.98 3.77
C ALA A 267 -7.83 22.58 2.81
N TRP A 268 -7.43 21.85 1.77
CA TRP A 268 -6.50 22.34 0.75
C TRP A 268 -7.05 23.55 0.00
N ALA A 269 -8.32 23.48 -0.42
CA ALA A 269 -9.02 24.60 -1.06
C ALA A 269 -9.23 25.78 -0.09
N VAL A 270 -9.64 25.50 1.15
CA VAL A 270 -9.81 26.53 2.19
C VAL A 270 -8.48 27.22 2.50
N HIS A 271 -7.38 26.47 2.60
CA HIS A 271 -6.05 27.01 2.86
C HIS A 271 -5.57 27.90 1.72
N ALA A 272 -5.78 27.48 0.47
CA ALA A 272 -5.44 28.29 -0.70
C ALA A 272 -6.24 29.60 -0.73
N ALA A 273 -7.55 29.53 -0.49
CA ALA A 273 -8.42 30.71 -0.43
C ALA A 273 -8.04 31.65 0.74
N LYS A 274 -7.74 31.09 1.91
CA LYS A 274 -7.32 31.87 3.08
C LYS A 274 -5.92 32.45 2.96
N SER A 275 -5.03 31.85 2.18
CA SER A 275 -3.71 32.45 1.90
C SER A 275 -3.84 33.74 1.09
N VAL A 276 -4.93 33.87 0.32
CA VAL A 276 -5.32 35.09 -0.42
C VAL A 276 -6.12 36.06 0.47
N LEU A 277 -6.65 35.58 1.60
CA LEU A 277 -7.28 36.39 2.66
C LEU A 277 -6.18 36.98 3.56
N ARG A 278 -6.20 38.29 3.82
CA ARG A 278 -5.19 38.89 4.69
C ARG A 278 -5.40 38.41 6.14
N LEU A 279 -4.54 37.53 6.63
CA LEU A 279 -4.31 37.37 8.07
C LEU A 279 -3.97 38.75 8.65
N PHE A 280 -4.73 39.23 9.63
CA PHE A 280 -4.26 39.52 10.98
C PHE A 280 -5.43 40.13 11.78
N SER A 281 -5.49 39.79 13.07
CA SER A 281 -6.33 40.28 14.18
C SER A 281 -7.17 41.56 13.95
N PRO A 282 -8.36 41.68 14.58
CA PRO A 282 -9.40 42.64 14.17
C PRO A 282 -8.89 44.08 14.15
N PRO A 283 -9.26 44.90 13.14
CA PRO A 283 -8.81 46.27 13.06
C PRO A 283 -9.53 47.15 14.10
N PRO A 284 -8.87 48.18 14.66
CA PRO A 284 -9.53 49.20 15.44
C PRO A 284 -10.63 49.91 14.62
N PRO A 285 -11.73 50.35 15.24
CA PRO A 285 -12.98 50.77 14.57
C PRO A 285 -12.89 52.05 13.71
N HIS A 286 -11.71 52.60 13.45
CA HIS A 286 -11.51 53.90 12.78
C HIS A 286 -10.72 53.85 11.46
N LEU A 287 -10.45 52.65 10.91
CA LEU A 287 -9.61 52.47 9.72
C LEU A 287 -10.30 51.82 8.50
N SER A 288 -11.63 51.92 8.39
CA SER A 288 -12.41 51.36 7.27
C SER A 288 -12.05 51.93 5.88
N THR A 289 -11.33 53.05 5.82
CA THR A 289 -11.00 53.72 4.54
C THR A 289 -9.60 53.37 3.99
N ILE A 290 -8.75 52.69 4.76
CA ILE A 290 -7.37 52.32 4.33
C ILE A 290 -7.30 50.89 3.75
N ALA A 291 -8.33 50.06 3.95
CA ALA A 291 -8.40 48.68 3.48
C ALA A 291 -8.27 48.54 1.94
N HIS A 292 -8.76 49.52 1.17
CA HIS A 292 -8.60 49.55 -0.29
C HIS A 292 -7.16 49.78 -0.77
N LYS A 293 -6.27 50.33 0.08
CA LYS A 293 -4.91 50.72 -0.31
C LYS A 293 -3.87 49.62 -0.14
N PHE A 294 -4.20 48.52 0.57
CA PHE A 294 -3.26 47.44 0.92
C PHE A 294 -3.68 46.03 0.46
N GLY A 295 -4.52 45.94 -0.58
CA GLY A 295 -4.61 44.71 -1.39
C GLY A 295 -5.26 43.51 -0.70
N MET A 296 -6.42 43.68 -0.05
CA MET A 296 -7.31 42.54 0.21
C MET A 296 -7.83 42.02 -1.15
N ARG A 297 -7.78 40.70 -1.37
CA ARG A 297 -8.24 40.08 -2.62
C ARG A 297 -9.54 39.29 -2.42
N PHE A 298 -9.69 38.59 -1.29
CA PHE A 298 -10.98 38.08 -0.80
C PHE A 298 -11.38 38.77 0.51
N ASP A 299 -12.67 39.05 0.67
CA ASP A 299 -13.24 39.60 1.90
C ASP A 299 -13.67 38.50 2.88
N SER A 300 -14.05 37.33 2.37
CA SER A 300 -14.51 36.19 3.17
C SER A 300 -14.32 34.87 2.41
N VAL A 301 -14.21 33.77 3.16
CA VAL A 301 -14.11 32.40 2.64
C VAL A 301 -15.25 31.58 3.23
N TRP A 302 -16.02 30.92 2.36
CA TRP A 302 -17.22 30.16 2.74
C TRP A 302 -17.14 28.73 2.23
N VAL A 303 -17.66 27.79 3.02
CA VAL A 303 -17.96 26.43 2.60
C VAL A 303 -19.47 26.25 2.63
N SER A 304 -20.03 25.88 1.48
CA SER A 304 -21.46 25.61 1.32
C SER A 304 -21.72 24.11 1.45
N THR A 305 -22.48 23.70 2.45
CA THR A 305 -22.73 22.28 2.75
C THR A 305 -24.07 22.09 3.47
N ASP A 306 -24.62 20.89 3.41
CA ASP A 306 -25.78 20.39 4.14
C ASP A 306 -25.39 19.35 5.20
N GLU A 307 -24.13 18.93 5.24
CA GLU A 307 -23.62 17.94 6.18
C GLU A 307 -22.94 18.63 7.37
N GLU A 308 -23.37 18.25 8.58
CA GLU A 308 -22.87 18.84 9.82
C GLU A 308 -21.35 18.68 9.98
N GLU A 309 -20.85 17.47 9.72
CA GLU A 309 -19.44 17.08 9.83
C GLU A 309 -18.54 17.89 8.88
N ILE A 310 -18.99 18.14 7.64
CA ILE A 310 -18.28 19.00 6.67
C ILE A 310 -18.24 20.44 7.20
N GLY A 311 -19.34 20.92 7.78
CA GLY A 311 -19.43 22.25 8.36
C GLY A 311 -18.50 22.44 9.57
N GLU A 312 -18.36 21.43 10.43
CA GLU A 312 -17.45 21.47 11.56
C GLU A 312 -15.98 21.56 11.10
N VAL A 313 -15.58 20.70 10.18
CA VAL A 313 -14.23 20.73 9.58
C VAL A 313 -13.96 22.07 8.90
N ALA A 314 -14.91 22.61 8.15
CA ALA A 314 -14.75 23.92 7.52
C ALA A 314 -14.48 25.04 8.53
N ARG A 315 -15.17 25.03 9.68
CA ARG A 315 -14.94 26.00 10.77
C ARG A 315 -13.59 25.82 11.43
N GLU A 316 -13.13 24.59 11.63
CA GLU A 316 -11.82 24.27 12.19
C GLU A 316 -10.70 24.90 11.34
N TYR A 317 -10.80 24.80 10.02
CA TYR A 317 -9.88 25.43 9.08
C TYR A 317 -10.15 26.93 8.85
N GLY A 318 -11.14 27.48 9.55
CA GLY A 318 -11.46 28.90 9.63
C GLY A 318 -12.16 29.48 8.40
N ALA A 319 -12.98 28.68 7.73
CA ALA A 319 -13.97 29.15 6.77
C ALA A 319 -15.33 29.38 7.46
N CYS A 320 -16.12 30.31 6.92
CA CYS A 320 -17.53 30.45 7.27
C CYS A 320 -18.33 29.29 6.66
N VAL A 321 -19.46 28.93 7.28
CA VAL A 321 -20.32 27.84 6.77
C VAL A 321 -21.64 28.41 6.31
N HIS A 322 -22.02 28.08 5.08
CA HIS A 322 -23.33 28.31 4.54
C HIS A 322 -24.10 26.98 4.50
N TRP A 323 -25.22 26.90 5.22
CA TRP A 323 -26.07 25.72 5.23
C TRP A 323 -26.99 25.71 4.03
N ARG A 324 -26.82 24.70 3.16
CA ARG A 324 -27.61 24.53 1.93
C ARG A 324 -29.01 24.03 2.25
N ASP A 325 -29.97 24.48 1.46
CA ASP A 325 -31.30 23.90 1.47
C ASP A 325 -31.25 22.48 0.85
N PRO A 326 -32.05 21.51 1.33
CA PRO A 326 -32.03 20.13 0.84
C PRO A 326 -32.27 19.98 -0.68
N GLN A 327 -32.88 20.99 -1.32
CA GLN A 327 -33.16 20.99 -2.75
C GLN A 327 -31.93 21.26 -3.63
N THR A 328 -30.90 21.91 -3.10
CA THR A 328 -29.65 22.23 -3.83
C THR A 328 -28.46 21.37 -3.37
N ALA A 329 -28.74 20.42 -2.47
CA ALA A 329 -27.80 19.49 -1.89
C ALA A 329 -27.84 18.09 -2.50
N THR A 330 -28.67 17.86 -3.52
CA THR A 330 -28.78 16.54 -4.18
C THR A 330 -27.62 16.28 -5.14
N ASP A 331 -27.34 15.00 -5.42
CA ASP A 331 -26.34 14.57 -6.42
C ASP A 331 -26.59 15.12 -7.84
N SER A 332 -27.83 15.53 -8.13
CA SER A 332 -28.25 16.12 -9.40
C SER A 332 -28.18 17.66 -9.41
N SER A 333 -27.86 18.27 -8.27
CA SER A 333 -27.78 19.72 -8.14
C SER A 333 -26.49 20.25 -8.78
N SER A 334 -26.63 21.27 -9.62
CA SER A 334 -25.47 21.92 -10.25
C SER A 334 -24.72 22.84 -9.27
N SER A 335 -23.42 23.02 -9.47
CA SER A 335 -22.62 24.03 -8.74
C SER A 335 -23.21 25.44 -8.90
N LEU A 336 -23.86 25.70 -10.04
CA LEU A 336 -24.53 26.96 -10.33
C LEU A 336 -25.76 27.18 -9.44
N SER A 337 -26.60 26.16 -9.25
CA SER A 337 -27.78 26.26 -8.36
C SER A 337 -27.38 26.50 -6.91
N ALA A 338 -26.36 25.78 -6.40
CA ALA A 338 -25.86 25.97 -5.05
C ALA A 338 -25.26 27.38 -4.85
N THR A 339 -24.53 27.90 -5.85
CA THR A 339 -23.95 29.24 -5.78
C THR A 339 -25.01 30.35 -5.87
N ARG A 340 -26.07 30.14 -6.66
CA ARG A 340 -27.19 31.10 -6.73
C ARG A 340 -27.94 31.20 -5.41
N GLU A 341 -28.18 30.08 -4.75
CA GLU A 341 -28.77 30.08 -3.40
C GLU A 341 -27.90 30.87 -2.42
N PHE A 342 -26.59 30.59 -2.42
CA PHE A 342 -25.63 31.33 -1.61
C PHE A 342 -25.74 32.84 -1.86
N LEU A 343 -25.71 33.27 -3.13
CA LEU A 343 -25.81 34.68 -3.51
C LEU A 343 -27.16 35.33 -3.14
N GLN A 344 -28.26 34.59 -3.17
CA GLN A 344 -29.57 35.09 -2.75
C GLN A 344 -29.62 35.34 -1.24
N LYS A 345 -28.96 34.49 -0.45
CA LYS A 345 -28.86 34.62 1.02
C LYS A 345 -27.76 35.62 1.45
N HIS A 346 -26.80 35.91 0.57
CA HIS A 346 -25.65 36.80 0.80
C HIS A 346 -25.56 37.93 -0.25
N PRO A 347 -26.52 38.88 -0.28
CA PRO A 347 -26.56 39.96 -1.28
C PRO A 347 -25.38 40.95 -1.19
N GLU A 348 -24.63 40.94 -0.08
CA GLU A 348 -23.41 41.72 0.12
C GLU A 348 -22.25 41.25 -0.78
N VAL A 349 -22.30 40.00 -1.27
CA VAL A 349 -21.25 39.43 -2.11
C VAL A 349 -21.42 39.92 -3.54
N THR A 350 -20.42 40.62 -4.07
CA THR A 350 -20.45 41.23 -5.42
C THR A 350 -19.68 40.41 -6.47
N VAL A 351 -18.67 39.67 -6.04
CA VAL A 351 -17.86 38.75 -6.86
C VAL A 351 -17.72 37.45 -6.09
N VAL A 352 -17.93 36.33 -6.76
CA VAL A 352 -17.77 34.99 -6.21
C VAL A 352 -16.62 34.30 -6.90
N CYS A 353 -15.77 33.61 -6.13
CA CYS A 353 -14.84 32.62 -6.62
C CYS A 353 -15.28 31.25 -6.10
N LEU A 354 -15.89 30.43 -6.95
CA LEU A 354 -16.14 29.02 -6.67
C LEU A 354 -14.82 28.27 -6.80
N ILE A 355 -14.38 27.63 -5.72
CA ILE A 355 -13.19 26.75 -5.71
C ILE A 355 -13.67 25.34 -5.42
N GLN A 356 -13.31 24.38 -6.28
CA GLN A 356 -13.73 22.99 -6.10
C GLN A 356 -12.71 22.24 -5.23
N ALA A 357 -13.18 21.65 -4.11
CA ALA A 357 -12.33 20.85 -3.22
C ALA A 357 -11.70 19.64 -3.90
N THR A 358 -12.27 19.18 -5.02
CA THR A 358 -11.76 18.07 -5.84
C THR A 358 -10.45 18.38 -6.54
N SER A 359 -10.00 19.63 -6.54
CA SER A 359 -8.72 20.07 -7.09
C SER A 359 -7.79 20.54 -5.95
N PRO A 360 -7.21 19.63 -5.16
CA PRO A 360 -6.43 19.97 -3.96
C PRO A 360 -5.15 20.77 -4.25
N MET A 361 -4.71 20.77 -5.51
CA MET A 361 -3.50 21.45 -5.99
C MET A 361 -3.74 22.92 -6.36
N VAL A 362 -4.87 23.50 -5.94
CA VAL A 362 -5.15 24.92 -6.12
C VAL A 362 -4.15 25.76 -5.33
N LEU A 363 -3.31 26.52 -6.05
CA LEU A 363 -2.29 27.37 -5.43
C LEU A 363 -2.77 28.82 -5.33
N PRO A 364 -2.43 29.55 -4.24
CA PRO A 364 -2.83 30.95 -4.04
C PRO A 364 -2.53 31.87 -5.23
N LYS A 365 -1.38 31.65 -5.90
CA LYS A 365 -0.95 32.45 -7.05
C LYS A 365 -1.96 32.48 -8.21
N TYR A 366 -2.68 31.39 -8.46
CA TYR A 366 -3.65 31.33 -9.56
C TYR A 366 -4.94 32.07 -9.21
N LEU A 367 -5.32 32.01 -7.93
CA LEU A 367 -6.44 32.80 -7.40
C LEU A 367 -6.10 34.30 -7.42
N GLU A 368 -4.86 34.68 -7.03
CA GLU A 368 -4.37 36.05 -7.12
C GLU A 368 -4.37 36.59 -8.55
N GLU A 369 -3.92 35.79 -9.52
CA GLU A 369 -3.95 36.14 -10.94
C GLU A 369 -5.38 36.35 -11.44
N ALA A 370 -6.32 35.47 -11.04
CA ALA A 370 -7.72 35.62 -11.38
C ALA A 370 -8.34 36.90 -10.77
N CYS A 371 -8.03 37.19 -9.50
CA CYS A 371 -8.46 38.44 -8.86
C CYS A 371 -7.90 39.66 -9.61
N ASP A 372 -6.62 39.65 -9.98
CA ASP A 372 -5.99 40.75 -10.71
C ASP A 372 -6.65 40.99 -12.08
N LEU A 373 -7.07 39.92 -12.77
CA LEU A 373 -7.78 40.02 -14.05
C LEU A 373 -9.15 40.69 -13.90
N ILE A 374 -9.90 40.37 -12.85
CA ILE A 374 -11.18 41.02 -12.54
C ILE A 374 -10.96 42.47 -12.07
N LEU A 375 -10.06 42.70 -11.11
CA LEU A 375 -9.83 44.00 -10.48
C LEU A 375 -9.27 45.05 -11.44
N LYS A 376 -8.53 44.63 -12.49
CA LYS A 376 -8.10 45.53 -13.57
C LYS A 376 -9.28 46.04 -14.43
N GLY A 377 -10.50 45.52 -14.24
CA GLY A 377 -11.75 45.99 -14.86
C GLY A 377 -11.98 45.51 -16.30
N ASN A 378 -11.12 44.61 -16.80
CA ASN A 378 -11.16 44.15 -18.19
C ASN A 378 -12.05 42.92 -18.39
N TRP A 379 -12.34 42.19 -17.32
CA TRP A 379 -13.01 40.89 -17.37
C TRP A 379 -14.08 40.79 -16.30
N ASP A 380 -15.22 40.24 -16.67
CA ASP A 380 -16.38 40.05 -15.80
C ASP A 380 -16.41 38.62 -15.21
N SER A 381 -15.74 37.68 -15.90
CA SER A 381 -15.56 36.29 -15.46
C SER A 381 -14.18 35.73 -15.82
N VAL A 382 -13.61 34.92 -14.93
CA VAL A 382 -12.31 34.26 -15.06
C VAL A 382 -12.41 32.83 -14.54
N PHE A 383 -11.90 31.84 -15.28
CA PHE A 383 -11.92 30.44 -14.83
C PHE A 383 -10.60 29.73 -15.14
N SER A 384 -10.34 28.62 -14.48
CA SER A 384 -9.10 27.85 -14.64
C SER A 384 -9.16 26.89 -15.82
N VAL A 385 -8.08 26.83 -16.60
CA VAL A 385 -7.93 25.93 -17.75
C VAL A 385 -6.57 25.24 -17.73
N THR A 386 -6.49 24.09 -18.38
CA THR A 386 -5.24 23.37 -18.65
C THR A 386 -5.04 23.20 -20.14
N ARG A 387 -3.80 23.35 -20.61
CA ARG A 387 -3.44 23.15 -22.01
C ARG A 387 -3.06 21.70 -22.31
N LEU A 388 -3.83 21.07 -23.18
CA LEU A 388 -3.62 19.68 -23.62
C LEU A 388 -3.18 19.61 -25.08
N HIS A 389 -2.29 18.66 -25.38
CA HIS A 389 -1.84 18.34 -26.74
C HIS A 389 -2.32 16.93 -27.13
N LYS A 390 -3.63 16.71 -27.02
CA LYS A 390 -4.27 15.43 -27.35
C LYS A 390 -5.04 15.53 -28.66
N PHE A 391 -5.01 14.46 -29.44
CA PHE A 391 -5.81 14.32 -30.65
C PHE A 391 -7.22 13.85 -30.27
N ILE A 392 -8.24 14.61 -30.68
CA ILE A 392 -9.64 14.34 -30.38
C ILE A 392 -10.28 13.70 -31.61
N TRP A 393 -10.96 12.58 -31.39
CA TRP A 393 -11.78 11.89 -32.39
C TRP A 393 -13.25 11.99 -31.97
N LYS A 394 -14.14 12.09 -32.95
CA LYS A 394 -15.58 12.13 -32.70
C LYS A 394 -16.08 10.76 -32.27
N GLU A 395 -16.83 10.72 -31.18
CA GLU A 395 -17.48 9.49 -30.75
C GLU A 395 -18.60 9.11 -31.73
N VAL A 396 -18.66 7.83 -32.08
CA VAL A 396 -19.66 7.27 -33.01
C VAL A 396 -20.15 5.92 -32.51
N SER A 397 -21.38 5.55 -32.91
CA SER A 397 -21.95 4.25 -32.56
C SER A 397 -21.11 3.10 -33.11
N LYS A 398 -21.12 1.96 -32.40
CA LYS A 398 -20.35 0.76 -32.78
C LYS A 398 -20.65 0.35 -34.23
N GLY A 399 -19.61 0.34 -35.07
CA GLY A 399 -19.71 0.00 -36.50
C GLY A 399 -19.77 1.20 -37.46
N GLN A 400 -19.77 2.44 -36.96
CA GLN A 400 -19.66 3.64 -37.78
C GLN A 400 -18.21 4.15 -37.86
N ALA A 401 -17.89 4.89 -38.92
CA ALA A 401 -16.60 5.54 -39.07
C ALA A 401 -16.53 6.82 -38.23
N THR A 402 -15.41 7.01 -37.51
CA THR A 402 -15.11 8.22 -36.74
C THR A 402 -14.37 9.26 -37.59
N GLU A 403 -14.45 10.52 -37.19
CA GLU A 403 -13.74 11.64 -37.83
C GLU A 403 -12.83 12.38 -36.83
N PRO A 404 -11.66 12.87 -37.27
CA PRO A 404 -10.77 13.66 -36.43
C PRO A 404 -11.37 15.06 -36.20
N VAL A 405 -11.27 15.58 -34.97
CA VAL A 405 -11.87 16.86 -34.58
C VAL A 405 -10.87 18.01 -34.65
N ASN A 406 -9.64 17.80 -34.18
CA ASN A 406 -8.64 18.87 -33.98
C ASN A 406 -7.30 18.65 -34.70
N PHE A 407 -7.21 17.68 -35.62
CA PHE A 407 -5.99 17.38 -36.35
C PHE A 407 -6.27 16.73 -37.70
N ASP A 408 -5.28 16.76 -38.60
CA ASP A 408 -5.32 16.02 -39.87
C ASP A 408 -4.58 14.67 -39.72
N PRO A 409 -5.24 13.52 -39.93
CA PRO A 409 -4.59 12.20 -39.91
C PRO A 409 -3.47 12.05 -40.94
N MET A 410 -3.54 12.79 -42.06
CA MET A 410 -2.51 12.79 -43.10
C MET A 410 -1.31 13.69 -42.76
N GLN A 411 -1.50 14.67 -41.87
CA GLN A 411 -0.48 15.64 -41.44
C GLN A 411 -0.51 15.83 -39.92
N ARG A 412 -0.11 14.79 -39.19
CA ARG A 412 -0.18 14.78 -37.72
C ARG A 412 0.88 15.71 -37.11
N PRO A 413 0.51 16.82 -36.44
CA PRO A 413 1.47 17.74 -35.85
C PRO A 413 2.13 17.12 -34.62
N ARG A 414 3.42 17.39 -34.38
CA ARG A 414 4.08 17.05 -33.10
C ARG A 414 3.64 18.04 -32.03
N ARG A 415 3.89 17.73 -30.75
CA ARG A 415 3.53 18.58 -29.61
C ARG A 415 4.00 20.03 -29.78
N GLN A 416 5.20 20.24 -30.31
CA GLN A 416 5.79 21.56 -30.54
C GLN A 416 5.28 22.30 -31.79
N ASP A 417 4.53 21.63 -32.66
CA ASP A 417 4.13 22.19 -33.97
C ASP A 417 2.78 22.94 -33.89
N TRP A 418 2.09 22.93 -32.74
CA TRP A 418 0.80 23.60 -32.56
C TRP A 418 0.58 24.02 -31.10
N PRO A 419 -0.27 25.01 -30.82
CA PRO A 419 -0.44 25.58 -29.48
C PRO A 419 -1.24 24.71 -28.50
N GLY A 420 -1.74 23.54 -28.92
CA GLY A 420 -2.63 22.71 -28.12
C GLY A 420 -4.03 23.30 -27.97
N MET A 421 -4.83 22.70 -27.10
CA MET A 421 -6.18 23.14 -26.75
C MET A 421 -6.29 23.44 -25.26
N LEU A 422 -7.09 24.46 -24.92
CA LEU A 422 -7.45 24.76 -23.54
C LEU A 422 -8.70 23.97 -23.16
N VAL A 423 -8.65 23.34 -22.00
CA VAL A 423 -9.75 22.56 -21.42
C VAL A 423 -9.96 23.04 -19.99
N GLU A 424 -11.22 23.25 -19.59
CA GLU A 424 -11.55 23.52 -18.19
C GLU A 424 -11.03 22.39 -17.30
N ASN A 425 -10.54 22.74 -16.11
CA ASN A 425 -9.96 21.78 -15.17
C ASN A 425 -10.63 21.79 -13.79
N GLY A 426 -11.82 22.38 -13.70
CA GLY A 426 -12.65 22.40 -12.48
C GLY A 426 -12.05 23.12 -11.27
N MET A 427 -10.84 23.69 -11.35
CA MET A 427 -10.16 24.16 -10.14
C MET A 427 -10.85 25.39 -9.52
N PHE A 428 -11.16 26.41 -10.33
CA PHE A 428 -11.95 27.55 -9.87
C PHE A 428 -12.68 28.31 -10.98
N TYR A 429 -13.75 29.01 -10.56
CA TYR A 429 -14.57 29.89 -11.39
C TYR A 429 -14.85 31.20 -10.64
N MET A 430 -14.40 32.32 -11.18
CA MET A 430 -14.58 33.66 -10.61
C MET A 430 -15.49 34.50 -11.49
N SER A 431 -16.56 35.06 -10.93
CA SER A 431 -17.51 35.87 -11.70
C SER A 431 -18.28 36.84 -10.81
N SER A 432 -18.82 37.90 -11.40
CA SER A 432 -19.73 38.81 -10.72
C SER A 432 -21.01 38.09 -10.28
N SER A 433 -21.53 38.44 -9.10
CA SER A 433 -22.77 37.87 -8.57
C SER A 433 -23.95 38.11 -9.51
N GLN A 434 -24.01 39.30 -10.14
CA GLN A 434 -25.03 39.62 -11.14
C GLN A 434 -24.94 38.71 -12.38
N GLY A 435 -23.72 38.41 -12.84
CA GLY A 435 -23.46 37.49 -13.93
C GLY A 435 -23.96 36.07 -13.65
N ILE A 436 -23.64 35.54 -12.47
CA ILE A 436 -24.07 34.19 -12.02
C ILE A 436 -25.60 34.11 -11.87
N LEU A 437 -26.20 35.12 -11.25
CA LEU A 437 -27.66 35.19 -11.04
C LEU A 437 -28.43 35.29 -12.36
N SER A 438 -27.88 35.99 -13.36
CA SER A 438 -28.52 36.17 -14.67
C SER A 438 -28.22 35.05 -15.68
N SER A 439 -27.06 34.38 -15.60
CA SER A 439 -26.59 33.47 -16.65
C SER A 439 -25.78 32.27 -16.16
N SER A 440 -24.46 32.36 -16.07
CA SER A 440 -23.53 31.28 -15.67
C SER A 440 -22.27 31.84 -15.01
N PHE A 441 -21.33 30.97 -14.65
CA PHE A 441 -20.00 31.37 -14.17
C PHE A 441 -19.14 32.06 -15.25
N GLN A 442 -19.39 31.78 -16.54
CA GLN A 442 -18.69 32.36 -17.68
C GLN A 442 -19.55 33.43 -18.36
N SER A 443 -19.87 34.49 -17.62
CA SER A 443 -20.76 35.56 -18.07
C SER A 443 -20.00 36.86 -18.42
N GLY A 444 -20.55 37.67 -19.33
CA GLY A 444 -19.94 38.93 -19.75
C GLY A 444 -18.64 38.75 -20.55
N ARG A 445 -17.64 39.56 -20.26
CA ARG A 445 -16.28 39.43 -20.82
C ARG A 445 -15.54 38.34 -20.05
N VAL A 446 -15.26 37.23 -20.73
CA VAL A 446 -14.68 36.05 -20.11
C VAL A 446 -13.22 35.88 -20.51
N THR A 447 -12.37 35.55 -19.54
CA THR A 447 -11.00 35.09 -19.78
C THR A 447 -10.66 33.89 -18.90
N TYR A 448 -9.42 33.43 -18.94
CA TYR A 448 -8.98 32.24 -18.22
C TYR A 448 -7.62 32.44 -17.55
N VAL A 449 -7.33 31.59 -16.56
CA VAL A 449 -5.99 31.40 -15.97
C VAL A 449 -5.51 30.01 -16.35
N GLU A 450 -4.34 29.93 -16.99
CA GLU A 450 -3.76 28.65 -17.40
C GLU A 450 -2.98 28.01 -16.26
N VAL A 451 -3.38 26.78 -15.90
CA VAL A 451 -2.75 25.95 -14.88
C VAL A 451 -1.97 24.82 -15.57
N PRO A 452 -0.73 24.53 -15.14
CA PRO A 452 0.03 23.38 -15.62
C PRO A 452 -0.73 22.07 -15.41
N ALA A 453 -0.62 21.15 -16.37
CA ALA A 453 -1.38 19.89 -16.36
C ALA A 453 -1.04 19.00 -15.16
N GLU A 454 0.17 19.12 -14.63
CA GLU A 454 0.66 18.39 -13.47
C GLU A 454 -0.04 18.82 -12.17
N LEU A 455 -0.61 20.03 -12.16
CA LEU A 455 -1.33 20.61 -11.02
C LEU A 455 -2.85 20.58 -11.22
N SER A 456 -3.34 20.08 -12.34
CA SER A 456 -4.76 20.14 -12.69
C SER A 456 -5.47 18.78 -12.52
N LEU A 457 -5.01 17.98 -11.56
CA LEU A 457 -5.63 16.70 -11.23
C LEU A 457 -6.94 16.93 -10.46
N GLU A 458 -8.01 16.29 -10.93
CA GLU A 458 -9.31 16.25 -10.25
C GLU A 458 -9.48 14.90 -9.56
N VAL A 459 -9.97 14.93 -8.33
CA VAL A 459 -10.14 13.76 -7.47
C VAL A 459 -11.59 13.31 -7.51
N ASP A 460 -11.87 12.23 -8.23
CA ASP A 460 -13.20 11.59 -8.27
C ASP A 460 -13.16 10.12 -7.85
N THR A 461 -12.02 9.48 -8.07
CA THR A 461 -11.78 8.06 -7.81
C THR A 461 -10.70 7.87 -6.74
N PRO A 462 -10.71 6.73 -6.02
CA PRO A 462 -9.65 6.41 -5.06
C PRO A 462 -8.24 6.42 -5.68
N TYR A 463 -8.12 6.10 -6.97
CA TYR A 463 -6.84 6.15 -7.68
C TYR A 463 -6.33 7.59 -7.85
N GLU A 464 -7.20 8.52 -8.24
CA GLU A 464 -6.85 9.93 -8.33
C GLU A 464 -6.56 10.54 -6.96
N PHE A 465 -7.24 10.07 -5.92
CA PHE A 465 -6.96 10.47 -4.54
C PHE A 465 -5.51 10.12 -4.15
N LEU A 466 -5.10 8.88 -4.39
CA LEU A 466 -3.72 8.43 -4.13
C LEU A 466 -2.70 9.20 -4.98
N LEU A 467 -3.02 9.42 -6.26
CA LEU A 467 -2.14 10.18 -7.16
C LEU A 467 -1.99 11.64 -6.71
N ALA A 468 -3.06 12.27 -6.24
CA ALA A 468 -3.03 13.63 -5.70
C ALA A 468 -2.16 13.69 -4.44
N GLU A 469 -2.33 12.74 -3.53
CA GLU A 469 -1.54 12.65 -2.29
C GLU A 469 -0.03 12.48 -2.57
N GLU A 470 0.35 11.56 -3.45
CA GLU A 470 1.74 11.38 -3.87
C GLU A 470 2.30 12.64 -4.54
N THR A 471 1.49 13.35 -5.32
CA THR A 471 1.90 14.60 -5.96
C THR A 471 2.14 15.70 -4.91
N ILE A 472 1.30 15.79 -3.88
CA ILE A 472 1.48 16.71 -2.76
C ILE A 472 2.80 16.43 -2.04
N PHE A 473 3.05 15.18 -1.65
CA PHE A 473 4.30 14.79 -0.97
C PHE A 473 5.52 15.07 -1.83
N PHE A 474 5.45 14.77 -3.13
CA PHE A 474 6.52 15.09 -4.08
C PHE A 474 6.79 16.61 -4.12
N LEU A 475 5.75 17.43 -4.20
CA LEU A 475 5.93 18.89 -4.20
C LEU A 475 6.51 19.38 -2.88
N GLU A 476 6.05 18.88 -1.73
CA GLU A 476 6.61 19.24 -0.43
C GLU A 476 8.10 18.87 -0.34
N GLU A 477 8.46 17.65 -0.74
CA GLU A 477 9.84 17.16 -0.68
C GLU A 477 10.77 17.98 -1.59
N VAL A 478 10.31 18.32 -2.79
CA VAL A 478 11.05 19.16 -3.75
C VAL A 478 11.18 20.60 -3.24
N LEU A 479 10.13 21.17 -2.66
CA LEU A 479 10.13 22.53 -2.09
C LEU A 479 11.00 22.63 -0.82
N ILE A 480 11.07 21.57 -0.02
CA ILE A 480 11.87 21.52 1.22
C ILE A 480 13.36 21.28 0.91
N LYS A 481 13.70 20.42 -0.06
CA LYS A 481 15.11 20.03 -0.32
C LYS A 481 15.94 21.08 -1.08
N GLU A 482 15.35 21.91 -1.94
CA GLU A 482 16.12 22.80 -2.83
C GLU A 482 16.12 24.30 -2.46
N GLY A 483 15.46 24.70 -1.37
CA GLY A 483 15.57 26.05 -0.82
C GLY A 483 14.93 27.18 -1.67
N PRO A 484 15.09 28.46 -1.26
CA PRO A 484 14.33 29.61 -1.79
C PRO A 484 14.56 29.93 -3.28
N ASP A 485 15.61 29.40 -3.88
CA ASP A 485 15.99 29.63 -5.28
C ASP A 485 14.98 28.96 -6.25
N MET A 486 14.39 27.83 -5.86
CA MET A 486 13.33 27.22 -6.66
C MET A 486 11.97 27.90 -6.46
N LYS A 487 11.66 28.52 -5.32
CA LYS A 487 10.45 29.37 -5.19
C LYS A 487 10.45 30.51 -6.21
N GLN A 488 11.61 31.11 -6.48
CA GLN A 488 11.79 32.10 -7.54
C GLN A 488 11.67 31.50 -8.94
N ARG A 489 12.20 30.29 -9.18
CA ARG A 489 12.08 29.62 -10.48
C ARG A 489 10.68 29.10 -10.76
N PHE A 490 9.97 28.56 -9.79
CA PHE A 490 8.57 28.14 -9.90
C PHE A 490 7.63 29.34 -10.05
N SER A 491 7.93 30.46 -9.39
CA SER A 491 7.29 31.76 -9.67
C SER A 491 7.50 32.17 -11.13
N LYS A 492 8.73 32.13 -11.64
CA LYS A 492 9.05 32.45 -13.04
C LYS A 492 8.48 31.46 -14.07
N PHE A 493 8.40 30.18 -13.73
CA PHE A 493 7.81 29.14 -14.59
C PHE A 493 6.28 29.26 -14.66
N ALA A 494 5.66 29.75 -13.58
CA ALA A 494 4.22 29.98 -13.51
C ALA A 494 3.78 31.33 -14.10
N THR A 495 4.65 32.34 -14.18
CA THR A 495 4.32 33.66 -14.74
C THR A 495 4.55 33.80 -16.25
N GLY A 496 5.11 32.79 -16.92
CA GLY A 496 5.25 32.76 -18.38
C GLY A 496 6.22 33.80 -18.98
N GLU A 497 7.05 34.47 -18.18
CA GLU A 497 8.01 35.47 -18.68
C GLU A 497 9.14 34.81 -19.49
N ARG A 498 9.06 34.91 -20.83
CA ARG A 498 10.20 34.62 -21.73
C ARG A 498 11.10 35.84 -21.86
N GLU A 499 12.38 35.62 -21.60
CA GLU A 499 13.44 36.63 -21.74
C GLU A 499 13.57 37.10 -23.20
N VAL A 500 13.11 38.33 -23.48
CA VAL A 500 13.29 38.98 -24.78
C VAL A 500 14.69 39.58 -24.83
N ASN A 501 15.62 38.88 -25.47
CA ASN A 501 16.99 39.31 -25.63
C ASN A 501 17.09 40.39 -26.73
N ARG A 502 17.14 41.69 -26.35
CA ARG A 502 17.45 42.80 -27.27
C ARG A 502 18.96 42.90 -27.48
N ARG A 503 19.40 42.69 -28.73
CA ARG A 503 20.76 42.98 -29.21
C ARG A 503 20.95 44.46 -29.54
N SER A 504 22.10 45.02 -29.14
CA SER A 504 22.80 46.14 -29.81
C SER A 504 24.29 46.08 -29.41
N HIS A 505 25.18 45.59 -30.30
CA HIS A 505 26.21 46.36 -31.06
C HIS A 505 27.15 47.19 -30.17
N ALA A 506 28.49 47.14 -30.16
CA ALA A 506 29.59 46.53 -30.95
C ALA A 506 30.94 46.82 -30.18
N PRO A 507 32.18 46.69 -30.71
CA PRO A 507 32.90 45.48 -31.12
C PRO A 507 34.37 45.35 -30.60
N ASN A 508 34.92 44.13 -30.78
CA ASN A 508 36.32 43.73 -31.06
C ASN A 508 37.42 43.69 -29.97
N ALA A 509 37.85 42.47 -29.62
CA ALA A 509 39.20 41.96 -29.94
C ALA A 509 39.24 40.41 -29.91
N HIS A 510 40.07 39.84 -30.78
CA HIS A 510 40.04 38.48 -31.32
C HIS A 510 40.53 37.35 -30.40
N SER A 511 39.80 36.22 -30.42
CA SER A 511 40.37 34.86 -30.57
C SER A 511 39.31 33.91 -31.16
N THR A 512 39.44 33.59 -32.44
CA THR A 512 38.64 32.67 -33.26
C THR A 512 39.01 31.20 -33.00
N VAL A 513 38.22 30.13 -33.21
CA VAL A 513 36.80 29.79 -33.47
C VAL A 513 36.79 28.25 -33.51
N ASN A 514 35.84 27.55 -32.84
CA ASN A 514 34.93 26.61 -33.51
C ASN A 514 33.92 25.93 -32.58
N TYR A 515 32.67 25.99 -33.06
CA TYR A 515 31.43 25.44 -32.54
C TYR A 515 31.40 23.92 -32.57
N SER A 516 30.83 23.30 -31.52
CA SER A 516 29.69 22.36 -31.58
C SER A 516 29.60 21.53 -30.30
N ARG A 517 28.59 21.81 -29.45
CA ARG A 517 27.99 20.78 -28.60
C ARG A 517 26.46 20.96 -28.60
N PRO A 518 25.68 19.95 -29.00
CA PRO A 518 24.24 20.01 -28.95
C PRO A 518 23.79 19.98 -27.49
N ILE A 519 22.89 20.90 -27.13
CA ILE A 519 22.08 20.78 -25.92
C ILE A 519 21.07 19.68 -26.24
N THR A 520 21.39 18.43 -25.89
CA THR A 520 20.46 17.31 -25.98
C THR A 520 19.42 17.45 -24.89
N ASN A 521 18.15 17.46 -25.31
CA ASN A 521 16.96 17.28 -24.48
C ASN A 521 17.21 16.27 -23.35
N PHE A 522 17.08 16.70 -22.10
CA PHE A 522 17.00 15.79 -20.96
C PHE A 522 15.62 15.12 -20.97
N ASN A 523 15.57 13.86 -21.41
CA ASN A 523 14.41 12.97 -21.22
C ASN A 523 14.16 12.78 -19.71
N MET A 524 13.00 13.18 -19.18
CA MET A 524 12.65 12.96 -17.75
C MET A 524 12.68 11.48 -17.33
N ALA A 525 12.37 10.55 -18.25
CA ALA A 525 12.49 9.11 -17.99
C ALA A 525 13.95 8.66 -17.78
N ALA A 526 14.91 9.28 -18.48
CA ALA A 526 16.33 8.99 -18.29
C ALA A 526 16.80 9.39 -16.89
N GLY A 527 16.23 10.46 -16.31
CA GLY A 527 16.55 10.91 -14.94
C GLY A 527 16.23 9.86 -13.88
N ILE A 528 15.01 9.32 -13.90
CA ILE A 528 14.56 8.29 -12.94
C ILE A 528 15.36 7.00 -13.11
N THR A 529 15.58 6.57 -14.36
CA THR A 529 16.39 5.39 -14.68
C THR A 529 17.83 5.53 -14.16
N HIS A 530 18.47 6.67 -14.41
CA HIS A 530 19.83 6.94 -13.93
C HIS A 530 19.91 7.00 -12.40
N VAL A 531 18.93 7.61 -11.72
CA VAL A 531 18.86 7.64 -10.26
C VAL A 531 18.69 6.23 -9.70
N ARG A 532 17.76 5.44 -10.24
CA ARG A 532 17.55 4.05 -9.81
C ARG A 532 18.80 3.20 -10.01
N LEU A 533 19.46 3.29 -11.16
CA LEU A 533 20.68 2.53 -11.45
C LEU A 533 21.87 2.97 -10.56
N ALA A 534 21.95 4.25 -10.21
CA ALA A 534 22.93 4.75 -9.26
C ALA A 534 22.69 4.17 -7.85
N GLU A 535 21.42 4.07 -7.42
CA GLU A 535 21.05 3.41 -6.16
C GLU A 535 21.38 1.91 -6.18
N GLU A 536 21.00 1.19 -7.24
CA GLU A 536 21.32 -0.24 -7.40
C GLU A 536 22.83 -0.46 -7.29
N ARG A 537 23.64 0.40 -7.92
CA ARG A 537 25.11 0.34 -7.81
C ARG A 537 25.60 0.60 -6.39
N LYS A 538 24.98 1.53 -5.67
CA LYS A 538 25.31 1.82 -4.26
C LYS A 538 24.95 0.63 -3.37
N ARG A 539 23.77 0.02 -3.57
CA ARG A 539 23.30 -1.16 -2.84
C ARG A 539 24.21 -2.36 -3.12
N TRP A 540 24.54 -2.63 -4.38
CA TRP A 540 25.45 -3.72 -4.77
C TRP A 540 26.83 -3.60 -4.11
N ARG A 541 27.39 -2.38 -4.06
CA ARG A 541 28.68 -2.14 -3.36
C ARG A 541 28.59 -2.38 -1.85
N LYS A 542 27.43 -2.15 -1.24
CA LYS A 542 27.22 -2.35 0.20
C LYS A 542 27.00 -3.83 0.52
N ASP A 543 26.21 -4.53 -0.30
CA ASP A 543 25.80 -5.91 -0.08
C ASP A 543 25.58 -6.60 -1.43
N HIS A 544 26.46 -7.55 -1.77
CA HIS A 544 26.29 -8.47 -2.87
C HIS A 544 26.64 -9.90 -2.45
N PRO A 545 26.00 -10.94 -3.01
CA PRO A 545 26.31 -12.32 -2.67
C PRO A 545 27.75 -12.68 -3.07
N PHE A 546 28.38 -13.53 -2.26
CA PHE A 546 29.77 -13.95 -2.48
C PHE A 546 29.95 -14.58 -3.89
N GLY A 547 30.98 -14.12 -4.61
CA GLY A 547 31.33 -14.63 -5.94
C GLY A 547 30.52 -14.03 -7.10
N PHE A 548 29.48 -13.24 -6.84
CA PHE A 548 28.74 -12.52 -7.88
C PHE A 548 29.42 -11.21 -8.26
N VAL A 549 29.37 -10.88 -9.55
CA VAL A 549 29.86 -9.61 -10.08
C VAL A 549 28.72 -8.89 -10.76
N ALA A 550 28.56 -7.59 -10.52
CA ALA A 550 27.70 -6.71 -11.31
C ALA A 550 28.31 -5.31 -11.32
N ARG A 551 28.62 -4.78 -12.50
CA ARG A 551 29.20 -3.44 -12.64
C ARG A 551 28.77 -2.78 -13.95
N PRO A 552 28.57 -1.45 -13.98
CA PRO A 552 28.38 -0.72 -15.23
C PRO A 552 29.56 -0.92 -16.18
N SER A 553 29.28 -1.04 -17.47
CA SER A 553 30.29 -1.11 -18.53
C SER A 553 30.96 0.25 -18.72
N THR A 554 32.18 0.23 -19.25
CA THR A 554 32.95 1.45 -19.57
C THR A 554 32.94 1.64 -21.07
N ASN A 555 32.53 2.82 -21.53
CA ASN A 555 32.56 3.21 -22.93
C ASN A 555 34.02 3.38 -23.41
N PRO A 556 34.29 3.31 -24.73
CA PRO A 556 35.64 3.49 -25.28
C PRO A 556 36.28 4.85 -24.96
N ASP A 557 35.47 5.87 -24.63
CA ASP A 557 35.90 7.21 -24.22
C ASP A 557 36.24 7.32 -22.71
N GLY A 558 36.16 6.21 -21.97
CA GLY A 558 36.38 6.16 -20.52
C GLY A 558 35.18 6.56 -19.67
N SER A 559 34.06 6.97 -20.28
CA SER A 559 32.82 7.27 -19.56
C SER A 559 32.10 6.00 -19.10
N MET A 560 31.38 6.06 -17.97
CA MET A 560 30.62 4.91 -17.46
C MET A 560 29.23 4.85 -18.12
N ASN A 561 28.89 3.68 -18.68
CA ASN A 561 27.57 3.41 -19.22
C ASN A 561 26.70 2.71 -18.18
N LEU A 562 25.83 3.49 -17.53
CA LEU A 562 24.91 2.96 -16.51
C LEU A 562 23.83 2.04 -17.09
N MET A 563 23.54 2.11 -18.39
CA MET A 563 22.48 1.34 -19.05
C MET A 563 22.90 -0.09 -19.41
N ASN A 564 24.19 -0.39 -19.39
CA ASN A 564 24.73 -1.69 -19.74
C ASN A 564 25.68 -2.17 -18.65
N TRP A 565 25.36 -3.28 -18.01
CA TRP A 565 26.16 -3.84 -16.93
C TRP A 565 26.80 -5.16 -17.34
N GLU A 566 28.05 -5.34 -16.94
CA GLU A 566 28.76 -6.60 -16.97
C GLU A 566 28.51 -7.33 -15.65
N CYS A 567 27.88 -8.49 -15.75
CA CYS A 567 27.58 -9.34 -14.60
C CYS A 567 28.26 -10.70 -14.74
N ALA A 568 28.54 -11.35 -13.61
CA ALA A 568 29.01 -12.72 -13.57
C ALA A 568 28.35 -13.48 -12.43
N ILE A 569 27.86 -14.68 -12.72
CA ILE A 569 27.17 -15.56 -11.77
C ILE A 569 28.04 -16.79 -11.52
N PRO A 570 28.41 -17.08 -10.25
CA PRO A 570 29.14 -18.30 -9.93
C PRO A 570 28.21 -19.51 -10.01
N GLY A 571 28.73 -20.66 -10.41
CA GLY A 571 28.02 -21.93 -10.30
C GLY A 571 27.71 -22.31 -8.87
N LYS A 572 26.47 -22.76 -8.60
CA LYS A 572 26.05 -23.23 -7.27
C LYS A 572 26.78 -24.54 -6.92
N LYS A 573 27.31 -24.63 -5.70
CA LYS A 573 28.01 -25.85 -5.21
C LYS A 573 27.07 -27.06 -5.19
N GLY A 574 27.60 -28.24 -5.52
CA GLY A 574 26.83 -29.48 -5.59
C GLY A 574 25.98 -29.61 -6.86
N THR A 575 26.14 -28.70 -7.83
CA THR A 575 25.36 -28.71 -9.08
C THR A 575 26.26 -28.96 -10.29
N PRO A 576 25.73 -29.38 -11.45
CA PRO A 576 26.51 -29.52 -12.69
C PRO A 576 27.21 -28.23 -13.15
N TRP A 577 26.78 -27.08 -12.64
CA TRP A 577 27.33 -25.75 -12.92
C TRP A 577 28.49 -25.37 -12.00
N GLU A 578 28.80 -26.17 -10.97
CA GLU A 578 29.86 -25.88 -10.01
C GLU A 578 31.23 -25.64 -10.70
N GLY A 579 31.97 -24.65 -10.20
CA GLY A 579 33.30 -24.28 -10.70
C GLY A 579 33.30 -23.32 -11.89
N GLY A 580 32.16 -23.09 -12.55
CA GLY A 580 32.03 -22.10 -13.62
C GLY A 580 31.75 -20.68 -13.12
N LEU A 581 32.18 -19.67 -13.88
CA LEU A 581 31.81 -18.27 -13.71
C LEU A 581 31.15 -17.73 -14.98
N TYR A 582 29.82 -17.63 -14.95
CA TYR A 582 29.01 -17.36 -16.13
C TYR A 582 28.80 -15.86 -16.33
N LYS A 583 29.45 -15.31 -17.36
CA LYS A 583 29.36 -13.89 -17.70
C LYS A 583 28.08 -13.60 -18.48
N LEU A 584 27.41 -12.52 -18.11
CA LEU A 584 26.22 -12.03 -18.81
C LEU A 584 26.21 -10.51 -18.87
N ARG A 585 25.61 -9.96 -19.93
CA ARG A 585 25.29 -8.55 -20.03
C ARG A 585 23.85 -8.30 -19.57
N MET A 586 23.68 -7.32 -18.70
CA MET A 586 22.39 -6.83 -18.25
C MET A 586 22.14 -5.46 -18.88
N ILE A 587 21.10 -5.37 -19.70
CA ILE A 587 20.80 -4.22 -20.57
C ILE A 587 19.51 -3.57 -20.08
N PHE A 588 19.60 -2.33 -19.61
CA PHE A 588 18.48 -1.54 -19.13
C PHE A 588 17.90 -0.67 -20.25
N ARG A 589 16.58 -0.51 -20.27
CA ARG A 589 15.87 0.41 -21.19
C ARG A 589 15.66 1.77 -20.52
N GLU A 590 15.32 2.80 -21.30
CA GLU A 590 15.12 4.17 -20.78
C GLU A 590 13.96 4.29 -19.79
N ASP A 591 13.04 3.33 -19.77
CA ASP A 591 11.86 3.23 -18.91
C ASP A 591 12.07 2.29 -17.70
N TYR A 592 13.29 1.84 -17.41
CA TYR A 592 13.60 1.10 -16.18
C TYR A 592 13.42 1.99 -14.93
N PRO A 593 12.78 1.53 -13.83
CA PRO A 593 12.42 0.15 -13.51
C PRO A 593 11.02 -0.29 -13.92
N SER A 594 10.27 0.49 -14.70
CA SER A 594 8.95 0.07 -15.18
C SER A 594 9.05 -1.17 -16.08
N THR A 595 10.09 -1.27 -16.89
CA THR A 595 10.43 -2.48 -17.67
C THR A 595 11.62 -3.23 -17.06
N PRO A 596 11.67 -4.58 -17.14
CA PRO A 596 12.80 -5.39 -16.69
C PRO A 596 14.02 -5.18 -17.58
N PRO A 597 15.24 -5.38 -17.03
CA PRO A 597 16.42 -5.45 -17.86
C PRO A 597 16.46 -6.72 -18.69
N LYS A 598 17.07 -6.68 -19.87
CA LYS A 598 17.37 -7.87 -20.65
C LYS A 598 18.71 -8.47 -20.18
N CYS A 599 18.69 -9.74 -19.79
CA CYS A 599 19.90 -10.48 -19.40
C CYS A 599 20.32 -11.44 -20.51
N LYS A 600 21.61 -11.40 -20.89
CA LYS A 600 22.15 -12.19 -21.99
C LYS A 600 23.51 -12.79 -21.65
N PHE A 601 23.62 -14.11 -21.61
CA PHE A 601 24.88 -14.82 -21.40
C PHE A 601 25.82 -14.68 -22.60
N GLU A 602 27.11 -14.42 -22.30
CA GLU A 602 28.15 -14.29 -23.30
C GLU A 602 29.44 -15.01 -22.84
N PRO A 603 29.78 -16.17 -23.44
CA PRO A 603 29.06 -16.87 -24.51
C PRO A 603 27.73 -17.52 -24.06
N PRO A 604 26.81 -17.86 -24.98
CA PRO A 604 25.53 -18.52 -24.65
C PRO A 604 25.71 -19.85 -23.91
N LEU A 605 24.84 -20.12 -22.94
CA LEU A 605 24.84 -21.37 -22.17
C LEU A 605 23.95 -22.43 -22.81
N PHE A 606 24.34 -23.70 -22.67
CA PHE A 606 23.52 -24.82 -23.09
C PHE A 606 22.47 -25.11 -22.01
N HIS A 607 21.30 -24.47 -22.10
CA HIS A 607 20.30 -24.49 -21.02
C HIS A 607 18.86 -24.39 -21.56
N PRO A 608 17.87 -25.16 -21.03
CA PRO A 608 16.49 -25.15 -21.52
C PRO A 608 15.84 -23.76 -21.59
N ASN A 609 16.15 -22.85 -20.67
CA ASN A 609 15.59 -21.49 -20.59
C ASN A 609 16.56 -20.37 -21.05
N VAL A 610 17.60 -20.70 -21.82
CA VAL A 610 18.48 -19.70 -22.43
C VAL A 610 18.34 -19.83 -23.94
N TYR A 611 18.01 -18.73 -24.64
CA TYR A 611 17.92 -18.75 -26.10
C TYR A 611 19.30 -18.99 -26.73
N PRO A 612 19.39 -19.49 -27.98
CA PRO A 612 20.66 -19.58 -28.71
C PRO A 612 21.40 -18.24 -28.84
N SER A 613 20.67 -17.12 -28.76
CA SER A 613 21.24 -15.76 -28.70
C SER A 613 21.98 -15.47 -27.39
N GLY A 614 21.77 -16.27 -26.34
CA GLY A 614 22.22 -16.04 -24.97
C GLY A 614 21.18 -15.37 -24.07
N THR A 615 20.06 -14.87 -24.61
CA THR A 615 19.02 -14.20 -23.82
C THR A 615 18.38 -15.17 -22.81
N VAL A 616 18.21 -14.74 -21.57
CA VAL A 616 17.61 -15.55 -20.50
C VAL A 616 16.09 -15.40 -20.50
N CYS A 617 15.37 -16.53 -20.48
CA CYS A 617 13.92 -16.56 -20.25
C CYS A 617 13.65 -16.86 -18.77
N LEU A 618 13.33 -15.83 -17.99
CA LEU A 618 12.99 -15.92 -16.57
C LEU A 618 11.75 -15.05 -16.34
N SER A 619 10.79 -15.50 -15.54
CA SER A 619 9.55 -14.74 -15.30
C SER A 619 9.79 -13.40 -14.61
N LEU A 620 10.87 -13.28 -13.82
CA LEU A 620 11.36 -12.02 -13.25
C LEU A 620 11.98 -11.07 -14.28
N LEU A 621 12.08 -11.46 -15.55
CA LEU A 621 12.60 -10.64 -16.66
C LEU A 621 11.53 -10.42 -17.73
N ASP A 622 10.27 -10.68 -17.42
CA ASP A 622 9.12 -10.62 -18.32
C ASP A 622 8.08 -9.64 -17.76
N GLU A 623 7.74 -8.62 -18.58
CA GLU A 623 6.83 -7.52 -18.22
C GLU A 623 5.43 -8.01 -17.87
N GLU A 624 5.00 -9.14 -18.44
CA GLU A 624 3.63 -9.67 -18.31
C GLU A 624 3.51 -10.77 -17.24
N LYS A 625 4.62 -11.17 -16.60
CA LYS A 625 4.66 -12.24 -15.59
C LYS A 625 4.97 -11.71 -14.20
N ASP A 626 6.18 -11.92 -13.69
CA ASP A 626 6.53 -11.70 -12.29
C ASP A 626 7.38 -10.42 -12.08
N TRP A 627 7.59 -9.60 -13.12
CA TRP A 627 8.35 -8.36 -12.99
C TRP A 627 7.65 -7.35 -12.07
N ARG A 628 8.43 -6.71 -11.19
CA ARG A 628 8.00 -5.58 -10.36
C ARG A 628 9.14 -4.56 -10.30
N PRO A 629 8.86 -3.24 -10.37
CA PRO A 629 9.90 -2.20 -10.29
C PRO A 629 10.77 -2.23 -9.02
N GLY A 630 10.28 -2.89 -7.95
CA GLY A 630 11.03 -3.10 -6.71
C GLY A 630 12.15 -4.14 -6.79
N ILE A 631 12.12 -5.04 -7.78
CA ILE A 631 13.10 -6.13 -7.91
C ILE A 631 14.50 -5.57 -8.17
N THR A 632 15.45 -5.98 -7.33
CA THR A 632 16.84 -5.51 -7.35
C THR A 632 17.74 -6.33 -8.27
N ILE A 633 18.89 -5.77 -8.68
CA ILE A 633 19.90 -6.51 -9.47
C ILE A 633 20.36 -7.78 -8.73
N LYS A 634 20.46 -7.73 -7.39
CA LYS A 634 20.76 -8.88 -6.53
C LYS A 634 19.74 -10.00 -6.67
N GLN A 635 18.45 -9.67 -6.61
CA GLN A 635 17.38 -10.67 -6.76
C GLN A 635 17.36 -11.25 -8.17
N ILE A 636 17.60 -10.44 -9.21
CA ILE A 636 17.66 -10.93 -10.59
C ILE A 636 18.79 -11.96 -10.75
N LEU A 637 20.01 -11.63 -10.31
CA LEU A 637 21.16 -12.53 -10.47
C LEU A 637 21.03 -13.82 -9.65
N LEU A 638 20.45 -13.74 -8.44
CA LEU A 638 20.11 -14.93 -7.66
C LEU A 638 19.04 -15.78 -8.35
N GLY A 639 18.00 -15.15 -8.91
CA GLY A 639 16.96 -15.84 -9.68
C GLY A 639 17.51 -16.54 -10.92
N ILE A 640 18.46 -15.92 -11.62
CA ILE A 640 19.15 -16.55 -12.75
C ILE A 640 20.01 -17.73 -12.28
N GLN A 641 20.73 -17.61 -11.15
CA GLN A 641 21.51 -18.72 -10.60
C GLN A 641 20.62 -19.92 -10.24
N GLU A 642 19.44 -19.68 -9.64
CA GLU A 642 18.49 -20.75 -9.34
C GLU A 642 17.91 -21.35 -10.61
N LEU A 643 17.59 -20.53 -11.62
CA LEU A 643 17.09 -21.02 -12.92
C LEU A 643 18.07 -21.98 -13.60
N LEU A 644 19.39 -21.74 -13.49
CA LEU A 644 20.40 -22.66 -14.02
C LEU A 644 20.33 -24.04 -13.34
N ASN A 645 20.11 -24.05 -12.03
CA ASN A 645 20.00 -25.27 -11.24
C ASN A 645 18.67 -26.00 -11.44
N GLU A 646 17.57 -25.24 -11.51
CA GLU A 646 16.19 -25.71 -11.62
C GLU A 646 15.50 -25.12 -12.87
N PRO A 647 15.71 -25.73 -14.06
CA PRO A 647 15.15 -25.20 -15.30
C PRO A 647 13.62 -25.28 -15.34
N ASN A 648 12.97 -24.23 -15.83
CA ASN A 648 11.53 -24.21 -16.05
C ASN A 648 11.16 -24.93 -17.36
N ILE A 649 10.81 -26.21 -17.26
CA ILE A 649 10.45 -27.05 -18.42
C ILE A 649 9.13 -26.65 -19.11
N ARG A 650 8.32 -25.76 -18.52
CA ARG A 650 7.05 -25.30 -19.12
C ARG A 650 7.24 -24.21 -20.17
N ASP A 651 8.38 -23.51 -20.15
CA ASP A 651 8.69 -22.41 -21.05
C ASP A 651 10.11 -22.53 -21.63
N PRO A 652 10.39 -23.57 -22.45
CA PRO A 652 11.72 -23.81 -22.98
C PRO A 652 12.08 -22.81 -24.10
N ALA A 653 13.24 -22.17 -23.96
CA ALA A 653 13.83 -21.27 -24.94
C ALA A 653 14.79 -21.96 -25.94
N GLN A 654 15.42 -23.06 -25.54
CA GLN A 654 16.33 -23.84 -26.39
C GLN A 654 15.89 -25.31 -26.48
N ALA A 655 15.39 -25.69 -27.66
CA ALA A 655 14.81 -27.01 -27.91
C ALA A 655 15.79 -28.18 -27.67
N GLU A 656 17.03 -28.09 -28.17
CA GLU A 656 18.03 -29.17 -27.98
C GLU A 656 18.33 -29.41 -26.49
N ALA A 657 18.58 -28.34 -25.74
CA ALA A 657 18.85 -28.44 -24.31
C ALA A 657 17.66 -29.02 -23.55
N TYR A 658 16.44 -28.59 -23.89
CA TYR A 658 15.20 -29.14 -23.34
C TYR A 658 15.01 -30.63 -23.64
N THR A 659 15.18 -31.05 -24.89
CA THR A 659 15.01 -32.46 -25.29
C THR A 659 16.00 -33.36 -24.55
N ILE A 660 17.28 -32.98 -24.51
CA ILE A 660 18.30 -33.77 -23.81
C ILE A 660 18.05 -33.76 -22.29
N TYR A 661 17.66 -32.61 -21.72
CA TYR A 661 17.30 -32.51 -20.30
C TYR A 661 16.18 -33.48 -19.91
N CYS A 662 15.12 -33.58 -20.71
CA CYS A 662 13.95 -34.43 -20.44
C CYS A 662 14.20 -35.91 -20.75
N GLN A 663 14.96 -36.22 -21.80
CA GLN A 663 15.14 -37.61 -22.26
C GLN A 663 16.38 -38.30 -21.67
N ASN A 664 17.46 -37.55 -21.43
CA ASN A 664 18.72 -38.10 -20.95
C ASN A 664 19.46 -37.11 -20.04
N ARG A 665 19.02 -37.09 -18.77
CA ARG A 665 19.57 -36.22 -17.73
C ARG A 665 21.09 -36.35 -17.58
N LEU A 666 21.61 -37.57 -17.72
CA LEU A 666 23.03 -37.86 -17.51
C LEU A 666 23.91 -37.26 -18.61
N GLU A 667 23.46 -37.33 -19.87
CA GLU A 667 24.12 -36.65 -21.00
C GLU A 667 24.02 -35.12 -20.88
N TYR A 668 22.87 -34.58 -20.45
CA TYR A 668 22.71 -33.15 -20.19
C TYR A 668 23.75 -32.67 -19.17
N GLU A 669 23.84 -33.32 -18.01
CA GLU A 669 24.79 -32.93 -16.98
C GLU A 669 26.25 -33.08 -17.42
N LYS A 670 26.57 -34.08 -18.24
CA LYS A 670 27.91 -34.26 -18.80
C LYS A 670 28.31 -33.07 -19.67
N ARG A 671 27.41 -32.58 -20.53
CA ARG A 671 27.63 -31.39 -21.37
C ARG A 671 27.74 -30.12 -20.53
N VAL A 672 26.87 -29.94 -19.54
CA VAL A 672 26.91 -28.79 -18.62
C VAL A 672 28.21 -28.77 -17.83
N ARG A 673 28.67 -29.91 -17.27
CA ARG A 673 29.96 -29.99 -16.56
C ARG A 673 31.16 -29.73 -17.46
N ALA A 674 31.09 -30.11 -18.74
CA ALA A 674 32.12 -29.75 -19.72
C ALA A 674 32.13 -28.23 -19.98
N GLN A 675 30.95 -27.63 -20.13
CA GLN A 675 30.80 -26.18 -20.30
C GLN A 675 31.26 -25.40 -19.05
N ALA A 676 30.92 -25.87 -17.85
CA ALA A 676 31.35 -25.27 -16.58
C ALA A 676 32.87 -25.24 -16.44
N ARG A 677 33.55 -26.34 -16.79
CA ARG A 677 35.03 -26.41 -16.82
C ARG A 677 35.65 -25.43 -17.82
N ALA A 678 35.04 -25.26 -18.99
CA ALA A 678 35.51 -24.30 -19.99
C ALA A 678 35.29 -22.83 -19.59
N MET A 679 34.35 -22.57 -18.67
CA MET A 679 34.02 -21.23 -18.17
C MET A 679 34.51 -20.99 -16.74
N ALA A 680 35.48 -21.78 -16.27
CA ALA A 680 36.12 -21.53 -14.99
C ALA A 680 36.84 -20.16 -15.03
N PRO A 681 36.85 -19.41 -13.93
CA PRO A 681 37.63 -18.17 -13.85
C PRO A 681 39.11 -18.49 -14.05
N ASN A 682 39.81 -17.69 -14.87
CA ASN A 682 41.27 -17.77 -14.96
C ASN A 682 41.84 -17.40 -13.58
N GLU A 683 42.69 -18.26 -13.03
CA GLU A 683 43.43 -18.02 -11.77
C GLU A 683 44.27 -16.74 -11.81
#